data_AF-A0A437JL79-F1
#
_entry.id   AF-A0A437JL79-F1
#
_cell.length_a   1.000
_cell.length_b   1.000
_cell.length_c   1.000
_cell.angle_alpha   90.00
_cell.angle_beta   90.00
_cell.angle_gamma   90.00
#
_symmetry.space_group_name_H-M   'P 1'
#
loop_
_entity.id
_entity.type
_entity.pdbx_description
1 polymer ?
#
loop_
_entity_poly.entity_id
_entity_poly.type
_entity_poly.pdbx_seq_one_letter_code
_entity_poly.pdbx_strand_id
1 'polypeptide(L)'
;MKLLYAVAVALLLTGCGGGGSGSGTVGGSGGSAGGGSGADPLAQYINVNSLYLGNKNDAPVNSASLPAFFEYLSFVAPELLPDYVDSDTEGFLDGVCPEGGSVNVEVAASATEVKLIFSNCKDEGIIYDGVTTGRILAKNSRDDVTEAQFVFQDLTVRSSFGSYIMRGTIHEKLAPTSCPDSTITFNILLKGQNNQQIFFNDFKFRQAGAQGQSCGDDGIHLSGKIFDSSLGLMSYQTTDAFKLDTMFVPPQKGRLVLTGAANSSAVWSVHFYERNRYQTAYYSTEIDSDGDQVYETNYRYIKELFSYQLLTSFVDADQDGMQDAWELLVGLSPTNPADALLDTDGDGYTNLEEFKYLGHPTDALVKASVTDLNLRAEHGSYTYNETMAASFILTNTSNLDALDVVIRLTAKNAKFSAMRNCELAQNDMQLICRYQTLRAGQRMYPSYLLTEASVTTDAWQDQIKVEVSSLSYDPELANNKVVIHLSKAKANPDYGISSRISNGPAYNFIGLPGDSINYEFSLFNQGDKPAGSLLQLELPTLLTATEMTCFDSVSQNWLNCDLSKGWPLQSDTLEIRFSLRADQQGVDQLRLIVLNDNFSTRQLKVFQLPVVVGQSSQVLQDLIDGAADGATVVAPTGIYIGSLDLTSKNTKLESAAGAQHSYLIAKHWRFGDAPVRVRLAKGSDLKGFTITNTVLIEDEGSVIEQNHFGKTDWHLDGVSISTEHSLTFRQNKLFAAFTNTGIGGVPALISGCSGLSLYGQNGPIEATVENNLFVGPLVYSEEVNRRCSAAVTAQGQVNLKFNHNTVSSYVSALTTSSGGTTESVAVQLNNNIFNANVYAVTAGWTVQEPKQFVLEVKNNLYWSNYQDYRGLAAHLQEVAKMSADPLLNTDGTLNSGSKAIDGAYDLGLAMDVNGAVRPVDGNGDGVAAADIGAVEFQP
;
A
#
# COMPACT_ATOMS: atom_id res chain seq x y z
N MET A 1 -17.86 -26.65 51.82
CA MET A 1 -17.74 -25.64 52.90
C MET A 1 -18.49 -26.04 54.17
N LYS A 2 -19.79 -26.34 54.11
CA LYS A 2 -20.62 -26.75 55.28
C LYS A 2 -20.07 -27.99 56.01
N LEU A 3 -19.55 -28.98 55.26
CA LEU A 3 -18.93 -30.19 55.82
C LEU A 3 -17.58 -29.90 56.53
N LEU A 4 -16.80 -28.95 56.03
CA LEU A 4 -15.54 -28.51 56.66
C LEU A 4 -15.82 -27.84 58.01
N TYR A 5 -16.88 -27.03 58.08
CA TYR A 5 -17.34 -26.41 59.32
C TYR A 5 -17.81 -27.46 60.34
N ALA A 6 -18.57 -28.47 59.92
CA ALA A 6 -19.01 -29.58 60.77
C ALA A 6 -17.83 -30.35 61.41
N VAL A 7 -16.76 -30.59 60.63
CA VAL A 7 -15.52 -31.22 61.13
C VAL A 7 -14.78 -30.32 62.12
N ALA A 8 -14.70 -29.01 61.85
CA ALA A 8 -14.06 -28.05 62.73
C ALA A 8 -14.78 -27.92 64.09
N VAL A 9 -16.11 -27.83 64.09
CA VAL A 9 -16.94 -27.73 65.31
C VAL A 9 -16.85 -29.02 66.15
N ALA A 10 -16.92 -30.19 65.51
CA ALA A 10 -16.86 -31.48 66.19
C ALA A 10 -15.55 -31.71 66.97
N LEU A 11 -14.43 -31.18 66.49
CA LEU A 11 -13.13 -31.32 67.13
C LEU A 11 -12.92 -30.30 68.26
N LEU A 12 -13.45 -29.08 68.14
CA LEU A 12 -13.43 -28.06 69.20
C LEU A 12 -14.14 -28.54 70.47
N LEU A 13 -15.22 -29.32 70.34
CA LEU A 13 -15.97 -29.90 71.46
C LEU A 13 -15.18 -30.99 72.24
N THR A 14 -14.13 -31.57 71.66
CA THR A 14 -13.29 -32.59 72.32
C THR A 14 -12.03 -32.04 73.00
N GLY A 15 -11.69 -30.75 72.77
CA GLY A 15 -10.48 -30.09 73.29
C GLY A 15 -10.54 -29.63 74.75
N CYS A 16 -11.70 -29.69 75.41
CA CYS A 16 -11.85 -29.38 76.84
C CYS A 16 -11.87 -30.66 77.69
N GLY A 17 -10.72 -31.33 77.82
CA GLY A 17 -10.60 -32.48 78.72
C GLY A 17 -9.17 -32.97 78.97
N GLY A 18 -8.52 -32.49 80.03
CA GLY A 18 -7.44 -33.22 80.73
C GLY A 18 -6.02 -32.66 80.55
N GLY A 19 -5.53 -31.93 81.57
CA GLY A 19 -4.14 -31.49 81.68
C GLY A 19 -3.20 -32.57 82.21
N GLY A 20 -1.96 -32.56 81.72
CA GLY A 20 -0.87 -33.42 82.21
C GLY A 20 0.48 -33.03 81.57
N SER A 21 1.32 -32.37 82.35
CA SER A 21 2.65 -31.85 82.01
C SER A 21 3.68 -32.93 81.67
N GLY A 22 4.49 -32.71 80.62
CA GLY A 22 5.69 -33.48 80.35
C GLY A 22 6.59 -32.81 79.31
N SER A 23 7.65 -32.14 79.77
CA SER A 23 8.69 -31.51 78.96
C SER A 23 9.60 -32.55 78.29
N GLY A 24 9.92 -32.37 77.01
CA GLY A 24 10.95 -33.17 76.33
C GLY A 24 11.26 -32.67 74.93
N THR A 25 12.33 -31.88 74.81
CA THR A 25 12.99 -31.48 73.57
C THR A 25 13.49 -32.69 72.77
N VAL A 26 13.22 -32.75 71.46
CA VAL A 26 13.99 -33.60 70.52
C VAL A 26 14.17 -32.87 69.20
N GLY A 27 15.44 -32.70 68.82
CA GLY A 27 15.86 -32.29 67.48
C GLY A 27 15.77 -33.46 66.49
N GLY A 28 15.41 -33.14 65.25
CA GLY A 28 15.35 -34.10 64.16
C GLY A 28 16.71 -34.34 63.51
N SER A 29 17.19 -35.57 63.60
CA SER A 29 18.08 -36.15 62.60
C SER A 29 17.63 -37.60 62.33
N GLY A 30 17.82 -38.01 61.08
CA GLY A 30 17.05 -39.07 60.44
C GLY A 30 17.22 -40.48 61.01
N GLY A 31 16.18 -41.28 60.81
CA GLY A 31 16.14 -42.71 61.07
C GLY A 31 14.99 -43.34 60.29
N SER A 32 15.36 -44.11 59.27
CA SER A 32 14.47 -45.02 58.53
C SER A 32 13.91 -46.08 59.49
N ALA A 33 12.59 -46.30 59.46
CA ALA A 33 11.94 -47.45 60.08
C ALA A 33 10.87 -47.98 59.12
N GLY A 34 10.96 -49.27 58.81
CA GLY A 34 10.21 -49.94 57.76
C GLY A 34 8.81 -50.41 58.13
N GLY A 35 8.07 -50.75 57.07
CA GLY A 35 7.21 -51.93 56.95
C GLY A 35 6.20 -52.21 58.07
N GLY A 36 5.00 -51.65 57.92
CA GLY A 36 3.76 -52.16 58.49
C GLY A 36 2.60 -51.80 57.56
N SER A 37 2.32 -52.67 56.57
CA SER A 37 1.18 -52.57 55.67
C SER A 37 -0.12 -52.89 56.42
N GLY A 38 -0.74 -51.89 57.03
CA GLY A 38 -2.20 -51.87 57.18
C GLY A 38 -2.77 -51.15 55.95
N ALA A 39 -3.48 -51.85 55.07
CA ALA A 39 -4.19 -51.16 53.99
C ALA A 39 -5.20 -50.18 54.61
N ASP A 40 -5.19 -48.92 54.16
CA ASP A 40 -6.19 -47.93 54.58
C ASP A 40 -7.60 -48.53 54.39
N PRO A 41 -8.41 -48.73 55.45
CA PRO A 41 -9.71 -49.38 55.36
C PRO A 41 -10.69 -48.61 54.45
N LEU A 42 -10.42 -47.33 54.19
CA LEU A 42 -11.20 -46.48 53.29
C LEU A 42 -10.72 -46.56 51.82
N ALA A 43 -9.60 -47.21 51.52
CA ALA A 43 -9.01 -47.24 50.17
C ALA A 43 -9.98 -47.73 49.08
N GLN A 44 -10.88 -48.67 49.42
CA GLN A 44 -11.91 -49.21 48.52
C GLN A 44 -12.99 -48.19 48.10
N TYR A 45 -13.14 -47.10 48.85
CA TYR A 45 -14.10 -46.03 48.59
C TYR A 45 -13.45 -44.80 47.93
N ILE A 46 -12.12 -44.67 48.01
CA ILE A 46 -11.38 -43.50 47.48
C ILE A 46 -11.14 -43.61 45.98
N ASN A 47 -10.63 -44.76 45.49
CA ASN A 47 -10.33 -44.93 44.07
C ASN A 47 -11.57 -45.45 43.32
N VAL A 48 -12.40 -44.51 42.86
CA VAL A 48 -13.65 -44.82 42.14
C VAL A 48 -13.51 -44.86 40.63
N ASN A 49 -12.40 -44.39 40.07
CA ASN A 49 -12.18 -44.35 38.62
C ASN A 49 -12.23 -45.75 37.97
N SER A 50 -11.67 -46.76 38.65
CA SER A 50 -11.72 -48.16 38.19
C SER A 50 -13.11 -48.81 38.36
N LEU A 51 -14.02 -48.20 39.12
CA LEU A 51 -15.37 -48.70 39.38
C LEU A 51 -16.41 -48.21 38.36
N TYR A 52 -16.05 -47.21 37.55
CA TYR A 52 -16.87 -46.74 36.44
C TYR A 52 -16.73 -47.68 35.23
N LEU A 53 -17.84 -48.32 34.87
CA LEU A 53 -17.98 -49.32 33.82
C LEU A 53 -18.80 -48.82 32.63
N GLY A 54 -19.31 -47.58 32.68
CA GLY A 54 -20.12 -46.96 31.64
C GLY A 54 -19.32 -46.48 30.43
N ASN A 55 -20.00 -45.78 29.51
CA ASN A 55 -19.37 -45.20 28.32
C ASN A 55 -18.25 -44.20 28.70
N LYS A 56 -17.06 -44.40 28.13
CA LYS A 56 -15.87 -43.54 28.34
C LYS A 56 -15.51 -42.68 27.14
N ASN A 57 -16.21 -42.86 26.02
CA ASN A 57 -16.03 -42.02 24.84
C ASN A 57 -16.64 -40.65 25.10
N ASP A 58 -16.14 -39.62 24.41
CA ASP A 58 -16.73 -38.29 24.46
C ASP A 58 -18.22 -38.36 24.06
N ALA A 59 -19.07 -37.67 24.83
CA ALA A 59 -20.48 -37.52 24.53
C ALA A 59 -20.66 -36.41 23.49
N PRO A 60 -21.58 -36.51 22.53
CA PRO A 60 -21.96 -35.35 21.72
C PRO A 60 -22.60 -34.29 22.63
N VAL A 61 -22.26 -33.01 22.44
CA VAL A 61 -22.91 -31.87 23.12
C VAL A 61 -23.98 -31.30 22.19
N ASN A 62 -25.25 -31.48 22.55
CA ASN A 62 -26.40 -31.01 21.78
C ASN A 62 -27.62 -30.81 22.69
N SER A 63 -28.77 -30.43 22.11
CA SER A 63 -30.02 -30.18 22.84
C SER A 63 -30.55 -31.39 23.62
N ALA A 64 -30.14 -32.62 23.29
CA ALA A 64 -30.56 -33.84 23.99
C ALA A 64 -29.63 -34.23 25.15
N SER A 65 -28.33 -33.93 25.08
CA SER A 65 -27.36 -34.29 26.12
C SER A 65 -27.10 -33.18 27.14
N LEU A 66 -27.25 -31.92 26.72
CA LEU A 66 -27.00 -30.75 27.56
C LEU A 66 -27.91 -30.64 28.80
N PRO A 67 -29.21 -31.00 28.75
CA PRO A 67 -30.07 -31.00 29.94
C PRO A 67 -29.50 -31.84 31.09
N ALA A 68 -28.95 -33.03 30.78
CA ALA A 68 -28.36 -33.90 31.79
C ALA A 68 -27.16 -33.25 32.48
N PHE A 69 -26.35 -32.46 31.76
CA PHE A 69 -25.27 -31.70 32.38
C PHE A 69 -25.77 -30.67 33.40
N PHE A 70 -26.82 -29.92 33.07
CA PHE A 70 -27.39 -28.93 33.99
C PHE A 70 -28.03 -29.59 35.22
N GLU A 71 -28.61 -30.78 35.08
CA GLU A 71 -29.02 -31.58 36.22
C GLU A 71 -27.83 -31.97 37.11
N TYR A 72 -26.72 -32.41 36.52
CA TYR A 72 -25.51 -32.71 37.29
C TYR A 72 -24.95 -31.46 37.98
N LEU A 73 -24.98 -30.31 37.30
CA LEU A 73 -24.54 -29.03 37.85
C LEU A 73 -25.39 -28.62 39.05
N SER A 74 -26.71 -28.83 38.99
CA SER A 74 -27.63 -28.58 40.11
C SER A 74 -27.28 -29.40 41.36
N PHE A 75 -26.61 -30.54 41.19
CA PHE A 75 -26.21 -31.41 42.29
C PHE A 75 -24.89 -30.99 42.97
N VAL A 76 -23.93 -30.42 42.23
CA VAL A 76 -22.57 -30.14 42.75
C VAL A 76 -22.20 -28.65 42.80
N ALA A 77 -22.97 -27.78 42.15
CA ALA A 77 -22.79 -26.33 42.13
C ALA A 77 -24.15 -25.59 41.95
N PRO A 78 -25.14 -25.85 42.82
CA PRO A 78 -26.46 -25.23 42.72
C PRO A 78 -26.42 -23.70 42.79
N GLU A 79 -25.38 -23.10 43.38
CA GLU A 79 -25.22 -21.65 43.55
C GLU A 79 -25.02 -20.88 42.24
N LEU A 80 -24.68 -21.59 41.16
CA LEU A 80 -24.63 -21.00 39.82
C LEU A 80 -26.02 -20.88 39.20
N LEU A 81 -27.00 -21.65 39.67
CA LEU A 81 -28.35 -21.61 39.14
C LEU A 81 -29.03 -20.28 39.50
N PRO A 82 -29.84 -19.73 38.59
CA PRO A 82 -30.37 -18.38 38.67
C PRO A 82 -31.42 -18.18 39.77
N ASP A 83 -32.09 -19.26 40.15
CA ASP A 83 -33.14 -19.33 41.18
C ASP A 83 -32.62 -19.91 42.50
N TYR A 84 -31.29 -20.06 42.64
CA TYR A 84 -30.68 -20.47 43.89
C TYR A 84 -30.95 -19.45 44.99
N VAL A 85 -31.59 -19.92 46.05
CA VAL A 85 -31.75 -19.18 47.30
C VAL A 85 -31.02 -19.98 48.37
N ASP A 86 -29.98 -19.39 48.95
CA ASP A 86 -29.30 -19.99 50.10
C ASP A 86 -30.28 -20.01 51.28
N SER A 87 -30.81 -21.20 51.58
CA SER A 87 -31.77 -21.41 52.65
C SER A 87 -31.13 -21.53 54.02
N ASP A 88 -29.79 -21.58 54.12
CA ASP A 88 -29.08 -22.08 55.30
C ASP A 88 -28.06 -21.09 55.87
N THR A 89 -28.47 -20.31 56.88
CA THR A 89 -27.56 -19.40 57.58
C THR A 89 -26.71 -20.06 58.68
N GLU A 90 -27.00 -21.30 59.09
CA GLU A 90 -26.45 -21.87 60.35
C GLU A 90 -25.61 -23.17 60.20
N GLY A 91 -25.62 -23.86 59.06
CA GLY A 91 -24.83 -25.10 58.85
C GLY A 91 -25.27 -26.31 59.69
N PHE A 92 -24.46 -27.38 59.74
CA PHE A 92 -24.75 -28.59 60.53
C PHE A 92 -24.48 -28.36 62.04
N LEU A 93 -25.44 -27.77 62.77
CA LEU A 93 -25.35 -27.55 64.22
C LEU A 93 -26.15 -28.61 65.02
N ASP A 94 -25.64 -28.98 66.19
CA ASP A 94 -26.32 -29.80 67.21
C ASP A 94 -26.90 -31.16 66.72
N GLY A 95 -26.26 -31.77 65.73
CA GLY A 95 -26.64 -33.09 65.22
C GLY A 95 -27.91 -33.09 64.36
N VAL A 96 -28.35 -31.92 63.91
CA VAL A 96 -29.50 -31.71 63.02
C VAL A 96 -28.99 -31.23 61.65
N CYS A 97 -29.67 -31.65 60.58
CA CYS A 97 -29.37 -31.19 59.23
C CYS A 97 -30.18 -29.93 58.88
N PRO A 98 -29.68 -29.05 57.99
CA PRO A 98 -30.26 -27.73 57.78
C PRO A 98 -31.75 -27.72 57.40
N GLU A 99 -32.20 -28.63 56.53
CA GLU A 99 -33.60 -28.75 56.11
C GLU A 99 -34.35 -29.90 56.84
N GLY A 100 -33.76 -30.44 57.90
CA GLY A 100 -34.31 -31.51 58.73
C GLY A 100 -33.66 -32.89 58.54
N GLY A 101 -33.92 -33.80 59.49
CA GLY A 101 -33.16 -35.04 59.64
C GLY A 101 -32.02 -34.88 60.67
N SER A 102 -31.14 -35.88 60.77
CA SER A 102 -30.06 -35.86 61.77
C SER A 102 -28.73 -36.30 61.19
N VAL A 103 -27.66 -35.73 61.74
CA VAL A 103 -26.27 -36.14 61.50
C VAL A 103 -25.62 -36.47 62.84
N ASN A 104 -25.19 -37.72 63.02
CA ASN A 104 -24.40 -38.11 64.18
C ASN A 104 -22.91 -38.02 63.86
N VAL A 105 -22.13 -37.46 64.77
CA VAL A 105 -20.69 -37.21 64.58
C VAL A 105 -19.88 -38.06 65.56
N GLU A 106 -19.11 -39.01 65.03
CA GLU A 106 -18.21 -39.88 65.79
C GLU A 106 -16.76 -39.48 65.53
N VAL A 107 -16.03 -39.02 66.56
CA VAL A 107 -14.61 -38.67 66.43
C VAL A 107 -13.73 -39.92 66.62
N ALA A 108 -12.86 -40.21 65.65
CA ALA A 108 -11.94 -41.35 65.72
C ALA A 108 -10.79 -41.11 66.73
N ALA A 109 -10.17 -42.20 67.21
CA ALA A 109 -9.10 -42.16 68.22
C ALA A 109 -7.85 -41.34 67.80
N SER A 110 -7.67 -41.04 66.51
CA SER A 110 -6.50 -40.32 65.97
C SER A 110 -6.65 -38.80 65.91
N ALA A 111 -7.76 -38.20 66.34
CA ALA A 111 -8.04 -36.74 66.29
C ALA A 111 -7.93 -36.08 64.89
N THR A 112 -7.76 -36.86 63.82
CA THR A 112 -7.63 -36.40 62.42
C THR A 112 -8.74 -36.91 61.51
N GLU A 113 -9.56 -37.86 61.98
CA GLU A 113 -10.71 -38.41 61.25
C GLU A 113 -12.00 -38.25 62.05
N VAL A 114 -13.06 -37.85 61.36
CA VAL A 114 -14.40 -37.66 61.91
C VAL A 114 -15.39 -38.42 61.03
N LYS A 115 -16.15 -39.32 61.63
CA LYS A 115 -17.18 -40.10 60.94
C LYS A 115 -18.53 -39.43 61.12
N LEU A 116 -19.17 -39.11 60.01
CA LEU A 116 -20.49 -38.49 59.91
C LEU A 116 -21.49 -39.56 59.49
N ILE A 117 -22.54 -39.75 60.28
CA ILE A 117 -23.61 -40.72 60.02
C ILE A 117 -24.89 -39.92 59.79
N PHE A 118 -25.30 -39.85 58.53
CA PHE A 118 -26.51 -39.17 58.11
C PHE A 118 -27.70 -40.10 58.22
N SER A 119 -28.81 -39.59 58.75
CA SER A 119 -30.08 -40.30 58.81
C SER A 119 -31.18 -39.39 58.33
N ASN A 120 -31.64 -39.65 57.10
CA ASN A 120 -32.62 -38.83 56.39
C ASN A 120 -32.30 -37.32 56.43
N CYS A 121 -31.02 -36.99 56.32
CA CYS A 121 -30.48 -35.65 56.44
C CYS A 121 -30.77 -34.84 55.18
N LYS A 122 -31.45 -33.70 55.31
CA LYS A 122 -31.83 -32.84 54.19
C LYS A 122 -30.99 -31.57 54.17
N ASP A 123 -30.45 -31.23 53.01
CA ASP A 123 -29.61 -30.06 52.76
C ASP A 123 -29.70 -29.74 51.25
N GLU A 124 -30.07 -28.50 50.91
CA GLU A 124 -30.24 -27.99 49.54
C GLU A 124 -31.12 -28.87 48.64
N GLY A 125 -32.25 -29.35 49.18
CA GLY A 125 -33.17 -30.23 48.44
C GLY A 125 -32.66 -31.67 48.21
N ILE A 126 -31.50 -32.03 48.77
CA ILE A 126 -30.90 -33.36 48.70
C ILE A 126 -31.05 -34.07 50.05
N ILE A 127 -31.43 -35.35 50.00
CA ILE A 127 -31.56 -36.22 51.18
C ILE A 127 -30.40 -37.22 51.21
N TYR A 128 -29.60 -37.16 52.27
CA TYR A 128 -28.46 -38.02 52.55
C TYR A 128 -28.80 -39.08 53.62
N ASP A 129 -28.39 -40.32 53.39
CA ASP A 129 -28.54 -41.43 54.34
C ASP A 129 -27.35 -42.40 54.24
N GLY A 130 -26.64 -42.61 55.35
CA GLY A 130 -25.45 -43.47 55.41
C GLY A 130 -24.22 -42.75 55.98
N VAL A 131 -23.03 -43.22 55.61
CA VAL A 131 -21.79 -42.85 56.32
C VAL A 131 -20.80 -42.13 55.40
N THR A 132 -20.22 -41.06 55.92
CA THR A 132 -19.09 -40.33 55.34
C THR A 132 -17.99 -40.20 56.38
N THR A 133 -16.72 -40.32 55.99
CA THR A 133 -15.59 -40.04 56.87
C THR A 133 -14.83 -38.82 56.37
N GLY A 134 -14.77 -37.76 57.18
CA GLY A 134 -13.94 -36.59 56.95
C GLY A 134 -12.54 -36.81 57.53
N ARG A 135 -11.50 -36.54 56.74
CA ARG A 135 -10.08 -36.65 57.10
C ARG A 135 -9.42 -35.29 56.96
N ILE A 136 -8.82 -34.79 58.03
CA ILE A 136 -8.04 -33.55 58.01
C ILE A 136 -6.69 -33.83 57.36
N LEU A 137 -6.34 -33.05 56.35
CA LEU A 137 -5.07 -33.16 55.62
C LEU A 137 -4.09 -32.05 56.01
N ALA A 138 -4.58 -30.83 56.29
CA ALA A 138 -3.75 -29.71 56.73
C ALA A 138 -4.52 -28.73 57.62
N LYS A 139 -3.77 -28.04 58.50
CA LYS A 139 -4.23 -26.94 59.34
C LYS A 139 -3.30 -25.72 59.22
N ASN A 140 -3.80 -24.52 59.46
CA ASN A 140 -2.99 -23.30 59.52
C ASN A 140 -2.30 -23.10 60.89
N SER A 141 -1.56 -22.00 61.04
CA SER A 141 -0.86 -21.64 62.28
C SER A 141 -1.76 -21.30 63.48
N ARG A 142 -3.08 -21.15 63.25
CA ARG A 142 -4.11 -20.94 64.28
C ARG A 142 -4.90 -22.21 64.61
N ASP A 143 -4.48 -23.35 64.07
CA ASP A 143 -5.14 -24.67 64.17
C ASP A 143 -6.49 -24.77 63.43
N ASP A 144 -6.81 -23.82 62.54
CA ASP A 144 -7.97 -23.94 61.66
C ASP A 144 -7.69 -24.94 60.54
N VAL A 145 -8.68 -25.76 60.18
CA VAL A 145 -8.58 -26.73 59.08
C VAL A 145 -8.51 -25.99 57.74
N THR A 146 -7.44 -26.19 56.97
CA THR A 146 -7.24 -25.59 55.64
C THR A 146 -7.36 -26.58 54.50
N GLU A 147 -7.28 -27.88 54.78
CA GLU A 147 -7.42 -28.92 53.76
C GLU A 147 -8.06 -30.17 54.39
N ALA A 148 -9.13 -30.67 53.79
CA ALA A 148 -9.84 -31.86 54.26
C ALA A 148 -10.38 -32.70 53.10
N GLN A 149 -10.41 -34.02 53.29
CA GLN A 149 -10.99 -34.97 52.34
C GLN A 149 -12.15 -35.73 53.00
N PHE A 150 -13.31 -35.73 52.35
CA PHE A 150 -14.48 -36.48 52.74
C PHE A 150 -14.58 -37.73 51.88
N VAL A 151 -14.65 -38.91 52.50
CA VAL A 151 -14.77 -40.21 51.83
C VAL A 151 -16.19 -40.74 52.02
N PHE A 152 -16.92 -40.93 50.93
CA PHE A 152 -18.30 -41.40 50.92
C PHE A 152 -18.36 -42.91 50.80
N GLN A 153 -19.00 -43.57 51.77
CA GLN A 153 -18.98 -45.02 51.95
C GLN A 153 -20.33 -45.63 51.55
N ASP A 154 -20.65 -45.57 50.25
CA ASP A 154 -21.95 -45.98 49.70
C ASP A 154 -23.12 -45.21 50.33
N LEU A 155 -22.98 -43.88 50.40
CA LEU A 155 -23.99 -42.98 50.93
C LEU A 155 -25.20 -42.96 49.99
N THR A 156 -26.39 -43.22 50.49
CA THR A 156 -27.62 -43.06 49.69
C THR A 156 -27.95 -41.59 49.58
N VAL A 157 -28.13 -41.12 48.35
CA VAL A 157 -28.48 -39.74 48.00
C VAL A 157 -29.79 -39.77 47.24
N ARG A 158 -30.75 -38.93 47.63
CA ARG A 158 -32.03 -38.74 46.94
C ARG A 158 -32.26 -37.27 46.69
N SER A 159 -32.48 -36.88 45.45
CA SER A 159 -32.80 -35.51 45.04
C SER A 159 -33.85 -35.51 43.93
N SER A 160 -34.22 -34.33 43.43
CA SER A 160 -35.00 -34.17 42.19
C SER A 160 -34.37 -34.89 40.99
N PHE A 161 -33.03 -34.95 40.99
CA PHE A 161 -32.20 -35.64 40.00
C PHE A 161 -32.22 -37.17 40.11
N GLY A 162 -32.74 -37.74 41.19
CA GLY A 162 -32.96 -39.19 41.33
C GLY A 162 -32.40 -39.77 42.62
N SER A 163 -32.33 -41.11 42.68
CA SER A 163 -31.82 -41.85 43.84
C SER A 163 -30.57 -42.65 43.46
N TYR A 164 -29.48 -42.34 44.14
CA TYR A 164 -28.15 -42.87 43.85
C TYR A 164 -27.45 -43.40 45.10
N ILE A 165 -26.59 -44.40 44.90
CA ILE A 165 -25.55 -44.78 45.87
C ILE A 165 -24.28 -44.02 45.48
N MET A 166 -23.80 -43.20 46.40
CA MET A 166 -22.66 -42.32 46.22
C MET A 166 -21.40 -42.89 46.89
N ARG A 167 -20.33 -43.00 46.10
CA ARG A 167 -19.01 -43.42 46.55
C ARG A 167 -17.95 -42.49 45.99
N GLY A 168 -16.87 -42.23 46.73
CA GLY A 168 -15.76 -41.44 46.24
C GLY A 168 -15.28 -40.43 47.25
N THR A 169 -14.68 -39.34 46.76
CA THR A 169 -14.15 -38.29 47.62
C THR A 169 -14.56 -36.89 47.21
N ILE A 170 -14.75 -36.03 48.21
CA ILE A 170 -14.69 -34.57 48.05
C ILE A 170 -13.43 -34.10 48.75
N HIS A 171 -12.64 -33.27 48.07
CA HIS A 171 -11.44 -32.67 48.63
C HIS A 171 -11.63 -31.15 48.70
N GLU A 172 -11.67 -30.59 49.91
CA GLU A 172 -11.81 -29.16 50.15
C GLU A 172 -10.47 -28.54 50.55
N LYS A 173 -10.11 -27.43 49.93
CA LYS A 173 -8.88 -26.68 50.19
C LYS A 173 -9.16 -25.18 50.30
N LEU A 174 -8.64 -24.56 51.36
CA LEU A 174 -8.66 -23.13 51.60
C LEU A 174 -7.26 -22.56 51.40
N ALA A 175 -7.10 -21.56 50.54
CA ALA A 175 -5.82 -20.89 50.35
C ALA A 175 -5.60 -19.83 51.45
N PRO A 176 -4.40 -19.75 52.05
CA PRO A 176 -4.08 -18.74 53.05
C PRO A 176 -3.73 -17.41 52.37
N THR A 177 -4.75 -16.69 51.90
CA THR A 177 -4.61 -15.40 51.21
C THR A 177 -5.43 -14.31 51.89
N SER A 178 -5.07 -13.03 51.65
CA SER A 178 -5.87 -11.87 52.09
C SER A 178 -7.23 -11.79 51.39
N CYS A 179 -7.38 -12.50 50.27
CA CYS A 179 -8.64 -12.77 49.60
C CYS A 179 -9.14 -14.18 49.97
N PRO A 180 -10.41 -14.36 50.38
CA PRO A 180 -10.98 -15.70 50.53
C PRO A 180 -10.87 -16.47 49.21
N ASP A 181 -10.25 -17.65 49.21
CA ASP A 181 -10.13 -18.51 48.04
C ASP A 181 -10.26 -19.97 48.49
N SER A 182 -11.30 -20.64 47.98
CA SER A 182 -11.63 -22.01 48.33
C SER A 182 -11.78 -22.84 47.07
N THR A 183 -11.32 -24.08 47.10
CA THR A 183 -11.48 -25.05 46.01
C THR A 183 -12.03 -26.36 46.57
N ILE A 184 -13.12 -26.83 45.99
CA ILE A 184 -13.75 -28.12 46.26
C ILE A 184 -13.56 -29.00 45.03
N THR A 185 -12.96 -30.17 45.20
CA THR A 185 -12.71 -31.13 44.12
C THR A 185 -13.51 -32.41 44.36
N PHE A 186 -14.45 -32.74 43.48
CA PHE A 186 -15.28 -33.93 43.53
C PHE A 186 -14.69 -35.02 42.64
N ASN A 187 -14.47 -36.20 43.23
CA ASN A 187 -14.12 -37.44 42.57
C ASN A 187 -15.12 -38.52 43.02
N ILE A 188 -16.34 -38.45 42.51
CA ILE A 188 -17.51 -39.17 43.02
C ILE A 188 -18.16 -39.99 41.92
N LEU A 189 -18.45 -41.25 42.23
CA LEU A 189 -19.26 -42.16 41.43
C LEU A 189 -20.65 -42.32 42.06
N LEU A 190 -21.68 -41.93 41.32
CA LEU A 190 -23.08 -42.20 41.63
C LEU A 190 -23.54 -43.44 40.86
N LYS A 191 -24.21 -44.36 41.55
CA LYS A 191 -24.84 -45.55 40.96
C LYS A 191 -26.35 -45.48 41.16
N GLY A 192 -27.09 -45.28 40.08
CA GLY A 192 -28.53 -45.13 40.08
C GLY A 192 -29.27 -46.43 39.81
N GLN A 193 -30.59 -46.32 39.61
CA GLN A 193 -31.43 -47.41 39.15
C GLN A 193 -31.01 -47.87 37.73
N ASN A 194 -31.36 -49.09 37.33
CA ASN A 194 -31.04 -49.66 36.01
C ASN A 194 -29.55 -49.71 35.64
N ASN A 195 -28.64 -49.73 36.63
CA ASN A 195 -27.19 -49.68 36.46
C ASN A 195 -26.64 -48.39 35.83
N GLN A 196 -27.40 -47.29 35.83
CA GLN A 196 -26.85 -45.99 35.42
C GLN A 196 -25.70 -45.59 36.35
N GLN A 197 -24.60 -45.12 35.77
CA GLN A 197 -23.44 -44.60 36.50
C GLN A 197 -23.10 -43.19 36.06
N ILE A 198 -22.83 -42.33 37.03
CA ILE A 198 -22.46 -40.93 36.80
C ILE A 198 -21.19 -40.67 37.59
N PHE A 199 -20.12 -40.31 36.91
CA PHE A 199 -18.80 -40.19 37.51
C PHE A 199 -18.26 -38.77 37.33
N PHE A 200 -18.20 -38.02 38.42
CA PHE A 200 -17.51 -36.74 38.53
C PHE A 200 -16.03 -37.03 38.73
N ASN A 201 -15.19 -36.62 37.78
CA ASN A 201 -13.75 -36.84 37.81
C ASN A 201 -13.02 -35.50 37.74
N ASP A 202 -12.32 -35.17 38.82
CA ASP A 202 -11.65 -33.88 39.00
C ASP A 202 -12.61 -32.69 38.78
N PHE A 203 -13.87 -32.81 39.23
CA PHE A 203 -14.81 -31.69 39.18
C PHE A 203 -14.36 -30.66 40.20
N LYS A 204 -13.88 -29.51 39.76
CA LYS A 204 -13.41 -28.42 40.61
C LYS A 204 -14.43 -27.31 40.64
N PHE A 205 -14.87 -26.96 41.84
CA PHE A 205 -15.56 -25.72 42.17
C PHE A 205 -14.59 -24.83 42.93
N ARG A 206 -14.15 -23.71 42.34
CA ARG A 206 -13.31 -22.72 43.02
C ARG A 206 -14.06 -21.42 43.17
N GLN A 207 -14.12 -20.89 44.37
CA GLN A 207 -14.65 -19.57 44.67
C GLN A 207 -13.52 -18.68 45.19
N ALA A 208 -13.29 -17.57 44.49
CA ALA A 208 -12.33 -16.55 44.88
C ALA A 208 -13.05 -15.21 45.13
N GLY A 209 -12.74 -14.55 46.24
CA GLY A 209 -13.43 -13.34 46.68
C GLY A 209 -14.77 -13.60 47.38
N ALA A 210 -15.37 -12.53 47.90
CA ALA A 210 -16.64 -12.55 48.60
C ALA A 210 -17.37 -11.20 48.40
N GLN A 211 -18.63 -11.13 48.79
CA GLN A 211 -19.44 -9.90 48.68
C GLN A 211 -18.74 -8.70 49.36
N GLY A 212 -18.56 -7.61 48.63
CA GLY A 212 -17.90 -6.39 49.13
C GLY A 212 -16.36 -6.42 49.12
N GLN A 213 -15.73 -7.51 48.69
CA GLN A 213 -14.27 -7.64 48.57
C GLN A 213 -13.87 -7.99 47.13
N SER A 214 -13.28 -7.03 46.41
CA SER A 214 -12.78 -7.26 45.06
C SER A 214 -11.35 -7.79 45.07
N CYS A 215 -11.15 -8.93 44.42
CA CYS A 215 -9.86 -9.56 44.17
C CYS A 215 -9.58 -9.57 42.66
N GLY A 216 -8.32 -9.76 42.23
CA GLY A 216 -7.99 -9.69 40.80
C GLY A 216 -8.67 -10.76 39.92
N ASP A 217 -8.98 -11.93 40.50
CA ASP A 217 -9.65 -13.08 39.88
C ASP A 217 -10.84 -13.50 40.74
N ASP A 218 -11.69 -12.53 41.11
CA ASP A 218 -12.89 -12.76 41.92
C ASP A 218 -14.03 -13.39 41.10
N GLY A 219 -14.69 -14.39 41.66
CA GLY A 219 -15.81 -15.12 41.05
C GLY A 219 -15.75 -16.63 41.29
N ILE A 220 -16.69 -17.35 40.66
CA ILE A 220 -16.76 -18.81 40.68
C ILE A 220 -16.16 -19.37 39.38
N HIS A 221 -15.31 -20.38 39.54
CA HIS A 221 -14.66 -21.11 38.46
C HIS A 221 -14.97 -22.60 38.56
N LEU A 222 -15.42 -23.16 37.45
CA LEU A 222 -15.63 -24.58 37.28
C LEU A 222 -14.59 -25.15 36.31
N SER A 223 -14.14 -26.37 36.57
CA SER A 223 -13.43 -27.17 35.57
C SER A 223 -13.54 -28.65 35.91
N GLY A 224 -13.43 -29.53 34.93
CA GLY A 224 -13.34 -30.96 35.18
C GLY A 224 -14.04 -31.80 34.12
N LYS A 225 -14.41 -33.02 34.52
CA LYS A 225 -15.00 -34.03 33.64
C LYS A 225 -16.17 -34.73 34.33
N ILE A 226 -17.26 -34.94 33.60
CA ILE A 226 -18.37 -35.78 34.02
C ILE A 226 -18.55 -36.90 33.00
N PHE A 227 -18.66 -38.13 33.47
CA PHE A 227 -19.01 -39.29 32.65
C PHE A 227 -20.41 -39.76 33.02
N ASP A 228 -21.31 -39.84 32.05
CA ASP A 228 -22.58 -40.56 32.20
C ASP A 228 -22.53 -41.87 31.40
N SER A 229 -22.95 -42.96 32.03
CA SER A 229 -22.90 -44.29 31.44
C SER A 229 -23.65 -44.46 30.12
N SER A 230 -24.67 -43.62 29.88
CA SER A 230 -25.50 -43.60 28.68
C SER A 230 -25.05 -42.54 27.66
N LEU A 231 -24.58 -41.38 28.11
CA LEU A 231 -24.20 -40.28 27.21
C LEU A 231 -22.72 -40.30 26.82
N GLY A 232 -21.82 -40.62 27.75
CA GLY A 232 -20.37 -40.53 27.58
C GLY A 232 -19.72 -39.41 28.42
N LEU A 233 -18.53 -39.00 28.02
CA LEU A 233 -17.70 -38.00 28.68
C LEU A 233 -18.00 -36.57 28.19
N MET A 234 -18.27 -35.66 29.12
CA MET A 234 -18.31 -34.22 28.87
C MET A 234 -17.23 -33.51 29.69
N SER A 235 -16.43 -32.67 29.03
CA SER A 235 -15.44 -31.82 29.69
C SER A 235 -15.97 -30.38 29.74
N TYR A 236 -15.75 -29.67 30.85
CA TYR A 236 -16.22 -28.30 31.00
C TYR A 236 -15.19 -27.44 31.70
N GLN A 237 -15.22 -26.14 31.40
CA GLN A 237 -14.35 -25.14 31.99
C GLN A 237 -14.96 -23.75 31.93
N THR A 238 -14.84 -23.00 33.02
CA THR A 238 -15.14 -21.58 33.05
C THR A 238 -14.04 -20.80 32.34
N THR A 239 -14.40 -20.01 31.33
CA THR A 239 -13.48 -19.08 30.67
C THR A 239 -13.56 -17.67 31.24
N ASP A 240 -14.71 -17.29 31.79
CA ASP A 240 -14.89 -16.05 32.55
C ASP A 240 -15.58 -16.36 33.89
N ALA A 241 -14.96 -15.96 34.99
CA ALA A 241 -15.47 -16.22 36.33
C ALA A 241 -16.91 -15.73 36.51
N PHE A 242 -17.76 -16.57 37.11
CA PHE A 242 -19.14 -16.19 37.40
C PHE A 242 -19.19 -15.22 38.59
N LYS A 243 -19.78 -14.05 38.35
CA LYS A 243 -20.10 -13.02 39.34
C LYS A 243 -21.60 -12.82 39.32
N LEU A 244 -22.32 -13.57 40.14
CA LEU A 244 -23.78 -13.44 40.28
C LEU A 244 -24.08 -12.45 41.41
N ASP A 245 -25.16 -11.68 41.30
CA ASP A 245 -25.49 -10.64 42.29
C ASP A 245 -25.94 -11.19 43.65
N THR A 246 -26.23 -12.49 43.71
CA THR A 246 -26.43 -13.26 44.94
C THR A 246 -25.16 -13.33 45.80
N MET A 247 -23.97 -13.25 45.19
CA MET A 247 -22.68 -13.50 45.86
C MET A 247 -21.65 -12.39 45.68
N PHE A 248 -21.77 -11.59 44.62
CA PHE A 248 -20.80 -10.55 44.24
C PHE A 248 -21.49 -9.21 43.95
N VAL A 249 -20.71 -8.13 43.96
CA VAL A 249 -21.23 -6.80 43.59
C VAL A 249 -21.41 -6.76 42.06
N PRO A 250 -22.54 -6.23 41.54
CA PRO A 250 -22.77 -6.06 40.11
C PRO A 250 -21.60 -5.34 39.39
N PRO A 251 -21.40 -5.54 38.07
CA PRO A 251 -22.31 -6.18 37.11
C PRO A 251 -22.22 -7.71 37.07
N GLN A 252 -23.35 -8.37 36.78
CA GLN A 252 -23.40 -9.82 36.63
C GLN A 252 -22.68 -10.28 35.35
N LYS A 253 -21.89 -11.34 35.45
CA LYS A 253 -21.22 -11.95 34.29
C LYS A 253 -20.80 -13.38 34.57
N GLY A 254 -20.52 -14.16 33.54
CA GLY A 254 -19.89 -15.47 33.66
C GLY A 254 -19.94 -16.22 32.35
N ARG A 255 -19.00 -17.15 32.13
CA ARG A 255 -18.96 -17.98 30.92
C ARG A 255 -18.42 -19.38 31.21
N LEU A 256 -19.25 -20.38 30.99
CA LEU A 256 -18.94 -21.81 31.08
C LEU A 256 -18.95 -22.43 29.69
N VAL A 257 -17.90 -23.17 29.34
CA VAL A 257 -17.80 -23.90 28.08
C VAL A 257 -17.82 -25.40 28.37
N LEU A 258 -18.70 -26.12 27.69
CA LEU A 258 -18.73 -27.58 27.62
C LEU A 258 -18.17 -28.02 26.27
N THR A 259 -17.45 -29.14 26.27
CA THR A 259 -16.84 -29.73 25.08
C THR A 259 -17.06 -31.24 25.10
N GLY A 260 -17.39 -31.78 23.93
CA GLY A 260 -17.67 -33.20 23.73
C GLY A 260 -17.13 -33.74 22.42
N ALA A 261 -17.76 -34.80 21.92
CA ALA A 261 -17.33 -35.52 20.72
C ALA A 261 -17.35 -34.62 19.48
N ALA A 262 -16.46 -34.90 18.53
CA ALA A 262 -16.38 -34.17 17.26
C ALA A 262 -16.21 -32.64 17.41
N ASN A 263 -15.63 -32.17 18.52
CA ASN A 263 -15.53 -30.75 18.89
C ASN A 263 -16.88 -30.05 19.10
N SER A 264 -17.99 -30.80 19.22
CA SER A 264 -19.26 -30.24 19.65
C SER A 264 -19.08 -29.53 21.00
N SER A 265 -19.72 -28.37 21.14
CA SER A 265 -19.56 -27.53 22.30
C SER A 265 -20.87 -26.84 22.68
N ALA A 266 -20.98 -26.47 23.96
CA ALA A 266 -22.04 -25.59 24.40
C ALA A 266 -21.45 -24.52 25.32
N VAL A 267 -21.97 -23.30 25.20
CA VAL A 267 -21.58 -22.17 26.01
C VAL A 267 -22.78 -21.73 26.81
N TRP A 268 -22.60 -21.66 28.13
CA TRP A 268 -23.58 -21.04 29.03
C TRP A 268 -22.99 -19.77 29.61
N SER A 269 -23.65 -18.65 29.39
CA SER A 269 -23.14 -17.33 29.79
C SER A 269 -24.18 -16.50 30.51
N VAL A 270 -23.70 -15.60 31.37
CA VAL A 270 -24.47 -14.53 31.98
C VAL A 270 -23.93 -13.21 31.48
N HIS A 271 -24.82 -12.36 30.99
CA HIS A 271 -24.48 -11.07 30.41
C HIS A 271 -25.20 -9.96 31.16
N PHE A 272 -24.45 -8.91 31.49
CA PHE A 272 -25.00 -7.67 32.02
C PHE A 272 -25.43 -6.74 30.87
N TYR A 273 -26.59 -6.10 31.02
CA TYR A 273 -27.01 -5.02 30.13
C TYR A 273 -27.84 -3.96 30.88
N GLU A 274 -27.91 -2.75 30.30
CA GLU A 274 -28.72 -1.65 30.84
C GLU A 274 -30.03 -1.51 30.07
N ARG A 275 -31.15 -1.56 30.77
CA ARG A 275 -32.51 -1.34 30.22
C ARG A 275 -33.13 -0.15 30.94
N ASN A 276 -33.45 0.93 30.23
CA ASN A 276 -34.07 2.14 30.82
C ASN A 276 -33.33 2.70 32.05
N ARG A 277 -31.99 2.65 32.06
CA ARG A 277 -31.10 3.00 33.20
C ARG A 277 -31.17 2.05 34.40
N TYR A 278 -31.88 0.93 34.30
CA TYR A 278 -31.82 -0.17 35.25
C TYR A 278 -30.77 -1.18 34.81
N GLN A 279 -30.01 -1.65 35.78
CA GLN A 279 -29.00 -2.70 35.60
C GLN A 279 -29.69 -4.05 35.70
N THR A 280 -29.64 -4.86 34.65
CA THR A 280 -30.21 -6.21 34.64
C THR A 280 -29.27 -7.19 33.92
N ALA A 281 -29.67 -8.45 33.81
CA ALA A 281 -28.89 -9.51 33.18
C ALA A 281 -29.77 -10.38 32.29
N TYR A 282 -29.16 -11.01 31.29
CA TYR A 282 -29.75 -12.13 30.57
C TYR A 282 -28.78 -13.32 30.58
N TYR A 283 -29.37 -14.50 30.47
CA TYR A 283 -28.65 -15.77 30.43
C TYR A 283 -28.74 -16.30 29.01
N SER A 284 -27.64 -16.84 28.50
CA SER A 284 -27.60 -17.45 27.16
C SER A 284 -27.07 -18.87 27.21
N THR A 285 -27.65 -19.72 26.37
CA THR A 285 -27.18 -21.08 26.10
C THR A 285 -26.99 -21.21 24.59
N GLU A 286 -25.75 -21.39 24.16
CA GLU A 286 -25.36 -21.51 22.76
C GLU A 286 -24.82 -22.91 22.51
N ILE A 287 -25.31 -23.59 21.48
CA ILE A 287 -24.96 -24.99 21.17
C ILE A 287 -24.35 -25.02 19.77
N ASP A 288 -23.15 -25.59 19.67
CA ASP A 288 -22.39 -25.90 18.45
C ASP A 288 -22.33 -27.44 18.36
N SER A 289 -23.25 -28.02 17.62
CA SER A 289 -23.51 -29.46 17.59
C SER A 289 -22.57 -30.22 16.66
N ASP A 290 -22.05 -29.56 15.62
CA ASP A 290 -21.17 -30.15 14.61
C ASP A 290 -19.69 -29.77 14.73
N GLY A 291 -19.36 -28.81 15.61
CA GLY A 291 -17.99 -28.42 15.94
C GLY A 291 -17.34 -27.51 14.90
N ASP A 292 -18.12 -26.86 14.04
CA ASP A 292 -17.64 -25.93 13.00
C ASP A 292 -17.43 -24.49 13.51
N GLN A 293 -17.68 -24.25 14.81
CA GLN A 293 -17.63 -22.94 15.48
C GLN A 293 -18.78 -21.99 15.09
N VAL A 294 -19.85 -22.51 14.50
CA VAL A 294 -21.11 -21.81 14.26
C VAL A 294 -22.19 -22.44 15.14
N TYR A 295 -22.61 -21.71 16.16
CA TYR A 295 -23.69 -22.15 17.04
C TYR A 295 -25.01 -22.26 16.27
N GLU A 296 -25.57 -23.46 16.18
CA GLU A 296 -26.84 -23.71 15.48
C GLU A 296 -28.04 -23.37 16.35
N THR A 297 -27.87 -23.40 17.67
CA THR A 297 -28.95 -23.05 18.63
C THR A 297 -28.48 -22.00 19.61
N ASN A 298 -29.31 -20.99 19.87
CA ASN A 298 -29.04 -19.93 20.85
C ASN A 298 -30.32 -19.56 21.58
N TYR A 299 -30.38 -19.92 22.87
CA TYR A 299 -31.49 -19.58 23.75
C TYR A 299 -31.11 -18.48 24.72
N ARG A 300 -32.02 -17.54 24.95
CA ARG A 300 -31.74 -16.35 25.76
C ARG A 300 -32.92 -16.05 26.66
N TYR A 301 -32.63 -15.78 27.92
CA TYR A 301 -33.65 -15.55 28.93
C TYR A 301 -33.31 -14.32 29.74
N ILE A 302 -34.26 -13.41 29.87
CA ILE A 302 -34.16 -12.33 30.84
C ILE A 302 -34.15 -12.90 32.26
N LYS A 303 -33.44 -12.24 33.18
CA LYS A 303 -33.33 -12.69 34.57
C LYS A 303 -34.69 -12.97 35.23
N GLU A 304 -35.70 -12.18 34.90
CA GLU A 304 -37.05 -12.27 35.45
C GLU A 304 -37.79 -13.57 35.08
N LEU A 305 -37.50 -14.12 33.89
CA LEU A 305 -38.07 -15.37 33.41
C LEU A 305 -37.13 -16.56 33.60
N PHE A 306 -35.89 -16.33 34.03
CA PHE A 306 -34.91 -17.41 34.02
C PHE A 306 -35.05 -18.32 35.26
N SER A 307 -35.46 -19.57 35.02
CA SER A 307 -35.54 -20.65 36.02
C SER A 307 -34.75 -21.87 35.54
N TYR A 308 -34.26 -22.72 36.47
CA TYR A 308 -33.54 -23.95 36.12
C TYR A 308 -34.34 -24.87 35.18
N GLN A 309 -35.69 -24.81 35.20
CA GLN A 309 -36.56 -25.61 34.32
C GLN A 309 -36.35 -25.30 32.84
N LEU A 310 -35.87 -24.09 32.49
CA LEU A 310 -35.54 -23.71 31.12
C LEU A 310 -34.25 -24.35 30.60
N LEU A 311 -33.49 -25.02 31.48
CA LEU A 311 -32.26 -25.73 31.16
C LEU A 311 -32.43 -27.25 31.15
N THR A 312 -33.57 -27.76 31.62
CA THR A 312 -33.84 -29.22 31.71
C THR A 312 -34.53 -29.78 30.46
N SER A 313 -34.94 -28.94 29.51
CA SER A 313 -35.45 -29.35 28.20
C SER A 313 -35.31 -28.21 27.19
N PHE A 314 -34.85 -28.54 25.98
CA PHE A 314 -34.76 -27.61 24.84
C PHE A 314 -35.66 -28.05 23.68
N VAL A 315 -36.79 -28.70 24.00
CA VAL A 315 -37.78 -29.17 23.02
C VAL A 315 -38.66 -28.00 22.59
N ASP A 316 -39.01 -27.99 21.30
CA ASP A 316 -39.99 -27.11 20.65
C ASP A 316 -40.95 -28.05 19.88
N ALA A 317 -42.08 -28.39 20.49
CA ALA A 317 -42.96 -29.46 20.05
C ALA A 317 -43.85 -29.07 18.87
N ASP A 318 -44.18 -27.79 18.69
CA ASP A 318 -44.98 -27.30 17.58
C ASP A 318 -44.21 -26.50 16.51
N GLN A 319 -42.91 -26.31 16.72
CA GLN A 319 -41.93 -25.77 15.76
C GLN A 319 -42.17 -24.30 15.41
N ASP A 320 -42.68 -23.51 16.35
CA ASP A 320 -42.84 -22.07 16.15
C ASP A 320 -41.60 -21.24 16.52
N GLY A 321 -40.57 -21.91 17.09
CA GLY A 321 -39.31 -21.32 17.46
C GLY A 321 -39.27 -20.80 18.90
N MET A 322 -40.28 -21.08 19.72
CA MET A 322 -40.26 -20.96 21.18
C MET A 322 -40.10 -22.36 21.80
N GLN A 323 -39.45 -22.46 22.95
CA GLN A 323 -39.26 -23.76 23.60
C GLN A 323 -40.42 -24.08 24.56
N ASP A 324 -40.81 -25.37 24.65
CA ASP A 324 -41.92 -25.85 25.48
C ASP A 324 -41.80 -25.36 26.93
N ALA A 325 -40.58 -25.44 27.49
CA ALA A 325 -40.32 -25.05 28.88
C ALA A 325 -40.54 -23.55 29.12
N TRP A 326 -40.25 -22.72 28.13
CA TRP A 326 -40.48 -21.27 28.19
C TRP A 326 -41.96 -20.95 28.03
N GLU A 327 -42.62 -21.54 27.03
CA GLU A 327 -44.04 -21.37 26.81
C GLU A 327 -44.87 -21.75 28.03
N LEU A 328 -44.59 -22.90 28.65
CA LEU A 328 -45.26 -23.32 29.88
C LEU A 328 -45.03 -22.34 31.04
N LEU A 329 -43.82 -21.76 31.14
CA LEU A 329 -43.48 -20.81 32.20
C LEU A 329 -44.28 -19.50 32.06
N VAL A 330 -44.48 -19.04 30.82
CA VAL A 330 -45.21 -17.79 30.53
C VAL A 330 -46.70 -17.99 30.27
N GLY A 331 -47.19 -19.23 30.31
CA GLY A 331 -48.61 -19.58 30.14
C GLY A 331 -49.09 -19.68 28.68
N LEU A 332 -48.18 -19.88 27.74
CA LEU A 332 -48.44 -20.20 26.33
C LEU A 332 -48.59 -21.72 26.13
N SER A 333 -48.88 -22.16 24.91
CA SER A 333 -49.23 -23.54 24.60
C SER A 333 -48.19 -24.20 23.69
N PRO A 334 -47.38 -25.16 24.20
CA PRO A 334 -46.35 -25.91 23.44
C PRO A 334 -46.85 -26.81 22.29
N THR A 335 -48.12 -26.70 21.94
CA THR A 335 -48.77 -27.51 20.91
C THR A 335 -49.61 -26.65 19.96
N ASN A 336 -49.51 -25.33 20.06
CA ASN A 336 -50.26 -24.36 19.29
C ASN A 336 -49.32 -23.29 18.68
N PRO A 337 -48.78 -23.52 17.46
CA PRO A 337 -47.76 -22.65 16.88
C PRO A 337 -48.28 -21.26 16.45
N ALA A 338 -49.58 -21.02 16.62
CA ALA A 338 -50.20 -19.75 16.31
C ALA A 338 -50.08 -18.73 17.45
N ASP A 339 -49.78 -19.17 18.68
CA ASP A 339 -49.58 -18.23 19.79
C ASP A 339 -48.24 -17.50 19.71
N ALA A 340 -47.20 -18.04 19.06
CA ALA A 340 -46.00 -17.30 18.65
C ALA A 340 -46.29 -15.95 17.96
N LEU A 341 -47.39 -15.86 17.20
CA LEU A 341 -47.79 -14.67 16.43
C LEU A 341 -48.72 -13.72 17.19
N LEU A 342 -49.14 -14.08 18.41
CA LEU A 342 -50.00 -13.23 19.24
C LEU A 342 -49.17 -12.22 20.02
N ASP A 343 -49.78 -11.07 20.29
CA ASP A 343 -49.31 -10.05 21.24
C ASP A 343 -50.19 -10.20 22.49
N THR A 344 -49.73 -11.04 23.43
CA THR A 344 -50.59 -11.55 24.52
C THR A 344 -50.85 -10.48 25.59
N ASP A 345 -49.92 -9.55 25.79
CA ASP A 345 -50.04 -8.46 26.76
C ASP A 345 -50.40 -7.10 26.15
N GLY A 346 -50.39 -6.98 24.81
CA GLY A 346 -50.81 -5.80 24.06
C GLY A 346 -49.76 -4.69 24.00
N ASP A 347 -48.48 -5.01 24.19
CA ASP A 347 -47.40 -4.04 24.23
C ASP A 347 -46.82 -3.67 22.84
N GLY A 348 -47.24 -4.41 21.80
CA GLY A 348 -46.90 -4.23 20.40
C GLY A 348 -45.92 -5.26 19.82
N TYR A 349 -45.43 -6.23 20.60
CA TYR A 349 -44.56 -7.30 20.12
C TYR A 349 -45.27 -8.65 20.13
N THR A 350 -44.89 -9.53 19.19
CA THR A 350 -45.37 -10.92 19.22
C THR A 350 -44.61 -11.73 20.27
N ASN A 351 -45.25 -12.76 20.82
CA ASN A 351 -44.63 -13.67 21.79
C ASN A 351 -43.27 -14.21 21.29
N LEU A 352 -43.13 -14.51 19.99
CA LEU A 352 -41.87 -14.96 19.38
C LEU A 352 -40.80 -13.86 19.31
N GLU A 353 -41.17 -12.61 19.03
CA GLU A 353 -40.24 -11.48 19.07
C GLU A 353 -39.75 -11.26 20.50
N GLU A 354 -40.62 -11.37 21.49
CA GLU A 354 -40.23 -11.25 22.89
C GLU A 354 -39.31 -12.36 23.35
N PHE A 355 -39.58 -13.61 22.95
CA PHE A 355 -38.68 -14.74 23.20
C PHE A 355 -37.29 -14.49 22.62
N LYS A 356 -37.20 -13.99 21.38
CA LYS A 356 -35.91 -13.75 20.68
C LYS A 356 -35.15 -12.53 21.16
N TYR A 357 -35.86 -11.49 21.58
CA TYR A 357 -35.32 -10.15 21.78
C TYR A 357 -35.50 -9.65 23.23
N LEU A 358 -35.53 -10.57 24.20
CA LEU A 358 -35.52 -10.28 25.64
C LEU A 358 -36.79 -9.54 26.16
N GLY A 359 -37.96 -9.81 25.59
CA GLY A 359 -39.26 -9.32 26.08
C GLY A 359 -39.94 -10.25 27.10
N HIS A 360 -41.22 -9.99 27.41
CA HIS A 360 -42.01 -10.80 28.32
C HIS A 360 -43.49 -10.86 27.87
N PRO A 361 -43.97 -11.99 27.33
CA PRO A 361 -45.25 -12.07 26.60
C PRO A 361 -46.50 -11.81 27.41
N THR A 362 -46.40 -11.79 28.74
CA THR A 362 -47.54 -11.52 29.63
C THR A 362 -47.34 -10.31 30.54
N ASP A 363 -46.29 -9.49 30.31
CA ASP A 363 -46.00 -8.29 31.11
C ASP A 363 -45.57 -7.12 30.21
N ALA A 364 -46.55 -6.28 29.87
CA ALA A 364 -46.39 -5.16 28.93
C ALA A 364 -45.39 -4.07 29.39
N LEU A 365 -44.86 -4.16 30.62
CA LEU A 365 -43.78 -3.29 31.10
C LEU A 365 -42.39 -3.76 30.66
N VAL A 366 -42.23 -5.03 30.32
CA VAL A 366 -40.94 -5.67 30.01
C VAL A 366 -40.85 -5.94 28.51
N LYS A 367 -40.76 -4.85 27.74
CA LYS A 367 -40.73 -4.88 26.27
C LYS A 367 -39.50 -5.58 25.70
N ALA A 368 -39.63 -6.10 24.49
CA ALA A 368 -38.49 -6.51 23.67
C ALA A 368 -37.46 -5.38 23.55
N SER A 369 -36.17 -5.75 23.54
CA SER A 369 -35.05 -4.83 23.37
C SER A 369 -35.02 -4.32 21.94
N VAL A 370 -35.61 -3.15 21.68
CA VAL A 370 -35.73 -2.58 20.33
C VAL A 370 -34.64 -1.59 20.03
N THR A 371 -34.00 -1.77 18.87
CA THR A 371 -32.99 -0.87 18.32
C THR A 371 -33.25 -0.59 16.86
N ASP A 372 -32.46 0.31 16.27
CA ASP A 372 -32.51 0.62 14.84
C ASP A 372 -31.07 0.85 14.40
N LEU A 373 -30.52 -0.12 13.66
CA LEU A 373 -29.13 -0.13 13.22
C LEU A 373 -29.03 0.31 11.77
N ASN A 374 -28.52 1.51 11.55
CA ASN A 374 -28.42 2.07 10.22
C ASN A 374 -26.99 1.96 9.66
N LEU A 375 -26.85 1.33 8.49
CA LEU A 375 -25.61 1.34 7.70
C LEU A 375 -25.63 2.38 6.58
N ARG A 376 -24.50 3.07 6.42
CA ARG A 376 -24.22 3.92 5.26
C ARG A 376 -22.84 3.65 4.70
N ALA A 377 -22.75 3.31 3.42
CA ALA A 377 -21.48 3.05 2.75
C ALA A 377 -20.68 4.33 2.47
N GLU A 378 -19.36 4.20 2.55
CA GLU A 378 -18.41 5.16 2.00
C GLU A 378 -17.65 4.50 0.85
N HIS A 379 -17.95 4.93 -0.38
CA HIS A 379 -17.30 4.38 -1.57
C HIS A 379 -15.84 4.88 -1.66
N GLY A 380 -14.93 4.01 -2.10
CA GLY A 380 -13.50 4.29 -2.17
C GLY A 380 -12.99 4.33 -3.61
N SER A 381 -12.15 5.32 -3.92
CA SER A 381 -11.42 5.41 -5.19
C SER A 381 -9.95 5.64 -4.88
N TYR A 382 -9.10 4.71 -5.28
CA TYR A 382 -7.71 4.63 -4.89
C TYR A 382 -6.78 4.73 -6.09
N THR A 383 -5.61 5.32 -5.89
CA THR A 383 -4.51 5.23 -6.85
C THR A 383 -3.83 3.85 -6.79
N TYR A 384 -3.02 3.51 -7.78
CA TYR A 384 -2.44 2.16 -7.90
C TYR A 384 -1.55 1.75 -6.70
N ASN A 385 -0.83 2.68 -6.06
CA ASN A 385 0.01 2.37 -4.89
C ASN A 385 -0.69 2.64 -3.55
N GLU A 386 -1.95 3.10 -3.55
CA GLU A 386 -2.64 3.47 -2.34
C GLU A 386 -3.25 2.25 -1.64
N THR A 387 -3.14 2.23 -0.31
CA THR A 387 -3.73 1.17 0.51
C THR A 387 -5.24 1.31 0.53
N MET A 388 -5.94 0.25 0.15
CA MET A 388 -7.40 0.24 0.10
C MET A 388 -8.01 -0.07 1.46
N ALA A 389 -9.18 0.50 1.72
CA ALA A 389 -9.98 0.20 2.90
C ALA A 389 -11.47 0.15 2.56
N ALA A 390 -12.21 -0.67 3.31
CA ALA A 390 -13.67 -0.69 3.28
C ALA A 390 -14.16 0.12 4.49
N SER A 391 -14.73 1.29 4.23
CA SER A 391 -15.24 2.21 5.25
C SER A 391 -16.75 2.36 5.15
N PHE A 392 -17.40 2.47 6.30
CA PHE A 392 -18.84 2.72 6.39
C PHE A 392 -19.17 3.35 7.74
N ILE A 393 -20.41 3.82 7.87
CA ILE A 393 -20.95 4.37 9.10
C ILE A 393 -21.99 3.39 9.61
N LEU A 394 -21.86 2.98 10.87
CA LEU A 394 -22.88 2.24 11.62
C LEU A 394 -23.44 3.15 12.70
N THR A 395 -24.75 3.38 12.71
CA THR A 395 -25.42 4.22 13.71
C THR A 395 -26.51 3.42 14.40
N ASN A 396 -26.58 3.48 15.73
CA ASN A 396 -27.77 3.10 16.48
C ASN A 396 -28.65 4.35 16.65
N THR A 397 -29.75 4.43 15.93
CA THR A 397 -30.68 5.59 15.93
C THR A 397 -31.72 5.51 17.04
N SER A 398 -31.78 4.39 17.77
CA SER A 398 -32.71 4.19 18.88
C SER A 398 -32.25 4.86 20.17
N ASN A 399 -33.13 4.85 21.17
CA ASN A 399 -32.87 5.29 22.54
C ASN A 399 -32.39 4.17 23.47
N LEU A 400 -32.17 2.96 22.95
CA LEU A 400 -31.69 1.79 23.67
C LEU A 400 -30.36 1.30 23.09
N ASP A 401 -29.58 0.59 23.90
CA ASP A 401 -28.32 -0.01 23.44
C ASP A 401 -28.61 -1.23 22.55
N ALA A 402 -27.87 -1.35 21.45
CA ALA A 402 -27.85 -2.58 20.65
C ALA A 402 -26.85 -3.55 21.26
N LEU A 403 -27.30 -4.77 21.51
CA LEU A 403 -26.51 -5.82 22.14
C LEU A 403 -25.95 -6.78 21.07
N ASP A 404 -24.76 -7.32 21.31
CA ASP A 404 -24.06 -8.30 20.44
C ASP A 404 -24.12 -7.96 18.95
N VAL A 405 -23.57 -6.79 18.60
CA VAL A 405 -23.54 -6.29 17.23
C VAL A 405 -22.47 -7.05 16.44
N VAL A 406 -22.91 -7.80 15.43
CA VAL A 406 -22.06 -8.56 14.52
C VAL A 406 -22.04 -7.88 13.15
N ILE A 407 -20.86 -7.52 12.67
CA ILE A 407 -20.64 -6.94 11.35
C ILE A 407 -19.98 -7.99 10.46
N ARG A 408 -20.59 -8.27 9.32
CA ARG A 408 -20.07 -9.20 8.31
C ARG A 408 -19.73 -8.43 7.03
N LEU A 409 -18.46 -8.48 6.63
CA LEU A 409 -17.99 -7.96 5.35
C LEU A 409 -17.64 -9.11 4.43
N THR A 410 -18.10 -9.07 3.18
CA THR A 410 -17.78 -10.08 2.15
C THR A 410 -17.30 -9.39 0.87
N ALA A 411 -16.07 -9.70 0.46
CA ALA A 411 -15.44 -9.23 -0.76
C ALA A 411 -15.59 -10.28 -1.89
N LYS A 412 -15.43 -9.85 -3.16
CA LYS A 412 -15.41 -10.77 -4.31
C LYS A 412 -13.99 -11.02 -4.81
N ASN A 413 -13.17 -9.97 -4.86
CA ASN A 413 -11.85 -9.97 -5.48
C ASN A 413 -10.77 -9.36 -4.55
N ALA A 414 -11.08 -9.13 -3.28
CA ALA A 414 -10.17 -8.59 -2.28
C ALA A 414 -10.07 -9.50 -1.05
N LYS A 415 -8.95 -9.39 -0.33
CA LYS A 415 -8.68 -10.07 0.92
C LYS A 415 -8.57 -9.06 2.06
N PHE A 416 -9.19 -9.38 3.20
CA PHE A 416 -9.11 -8.57 4.42
C PHE A 416 -7.85 -8.89 5.21
N SER A 417 -7.37 -7.90 5.94
CA SER A 417 -6.28 -8.08 6.91
C SER A 417 -6.82 -8.48 8.29
N ALA A 418 -6.05 -9.30 9.02
CA ALA A 418 -6.41 -9.68 10.38
C ALA A 418 -6.48 -8.45 11.31
N MET A 419 -7.52 -8.37 12.14
CA MET A 419 -7.74 -7.30 13.10
C MET A 419 -8.23 -7.86 14.44
N ARG A 420 -7.98 -7.11 15.52
CA ARG A 420 -8.46 -7.47 16.87
C ARG A 420 -9.99 -7.45 16.90
N ASN A 421 -10.62 -8.48 17.48
CA ASN A 421 -12.08 -8.67 17.58
C ASN A 421 -12.78 -9.00 16.25
N CYS A 422 -12.03 -9.44 15.24
CA CYS A 422 -12.58 -9.92 13.98
C CYS A 422 -11.96 -11.26 13.56
N GLU A 423 -12.74 -12.09 12.87
CA GLU A 423 -12.36 -13.40 12.36
C GLU A 423 -12.37 -13.39 10.84
N LEU A 424 -11.33 -14.00 10.24
CA LEU A 424 -11.22 -14.17 8.79
C LEU A 424 -11.87 -15.50 8.38
N ALA A 425 -12.65 -15.46 7.31
CA ALA A 425 -13.30 -16.63 6.71
C ALA A 425 -13.20 -16.60 5.18
N GLN A 426 -13.58 -17.70 4.53
CA GLN A 426 -13.60 -17.83 3.06
C GLN A 426 -12.28 -17.41 2.37
N ASN A 427 -11.14 -17.95 2.82
CA ASN A 427 -9.81 -17.62 2.27
C ASN A 427 -9.50 -16.10 2.35
N ASP A 428 -9.81 -15.51 3.50
CA ASP A 428 -9.64 -14.09 3.85
C ASP A 428 -10.54 -13.11 3.07
N MET A 429 -11.51 -13.60 2.29
CA MET A 429 -12.46 -12.75 1.54
C MET A 429 -13.70 -12.38 2.37
N GLN A 430 -13.83 -12.93 3.57
CA GLN A 430 -14.88 -12.55 4.52
C GLN A 430 -14.26 -12.17 5.87
N LEU A 431 -14.78 -11.10 6.47
CA LEU A 431 -14.38 -10.62 7.79
C LEU A 431 -15.63 -10.49 8.68
N ILE A 432 -15.58 -11.08 9.87
CA ILE A 432 -16.69 -11.08 10.84
C ILE A 432 -16.19 -10.39 12.11
N CYS A 433 -16.76 -9.26 12.48
CA CYS A 433 -16.38 -8.49 13.67
C CYS A 433 -17.52 -8.47 14.68
N ARG A 434 -17.23 -8.70 15.96
CA ARG A 434 -18.25 -8.71 17.03
C ARG A 434 -18.00 -7.59 18.05
N TYR A 435 -19.07 -6.92 18.45
CA TYR A 435 -19.08 -5.86 19.46
C TYR A 435 -20.17 -6.13 20.49
N GLN A 436 -19.80 -6.21 21.78
CA GLN A 436 -20.75 -6.54 22.84
C GLN A 436 -21.93 -5.56 22.92
N THR A 437 -21.67 -4.27 22.72
CA THR A 437 -22.70 -3.22 22.77
C THR A 437 -22.41 -2.07 21.82
N LEU A 438 -23.47 -1.47 21.27
CA LEU A 438 -23.46 -0.18 20.57
C LEU A 438 -24.51 0.74 21.21
N ARG A 439 -24.05 1.80 21.86
CA ARG A 439 -24.92 2.61 22.72
C ARG A 439 -26.01 3.34 21.94
N ALA A 440 -27.11 3.65 22.62
CA ALA A 440 -28.16 4.52 22.11
C ALA A 440 -27.59 5.81 21.50
N GLY A 441 -28.00 6.15 20.28
CA GLY A 441 -27.53 7.32 19.53
C GLY A 441 -26.06 7.26 19.08
N GLN A 442 -25.32 6.19 19.37
CA GLN A 442 -23.90 6.09 19.04
C GLN A 442 -23.71 5.88 17.53
N ARG A 443 -22.68 6.54 17.00
CA ARG A 443 -22.19 6.34 15.64
C ARG A 443 -20.75 5.82 15.66
N MET A 444 -20.49 4.80 14.86
CA MET A 444 -19.16 4.26 14.60
C MET A 444 -18.75 4.49 13.15
N TYR A 445 -17.43 4.55 12.92
CA TYR A 445 -16.81 4.67 11.60
C TYR A 445 -15.81 3.54 11.37
N PRO A 446 -16.26 2.28 11.18
CA PRO A 446 -15.34 1.19 10.92
C PRO A 446 -14.62 1.37 9.59
N SER A 447 -13.33 1.01 9.55
CA SER A 447 -12.49 1.04 8.36
C SER A 447 -11.57 -0.16 8.38
N TYR A 448 -11.75 -1.08 7.43
CA TYR A 448 -11.02 -2.34 7.35
C TYR A 448 -10.08 -2.36 6.15
N LEU A 449 -8.80 -2.64 6.39
CA LEU A 449 -7.80 -2.71 5.33
C LEU A 449 -7.97 -3.97 4.48
N LEU A 450 -7.81 -3.82 3.17
CA LEU A 450 -7.89 -4.91 2.21
C LEU A 450 -6.85 -4.80 1.09
N THR A 451 -6.49 -5.93 0.51
CA THR A 451 -5.58 -6.05 -0.62
C THR A 451 -6.27 -6.78 -1.77
N GLU A 452 -5.79 -6.56 -3.00
CA GLU A 452 -6.27 -7.30 -4.16
C GLU A 452 -5.94 -8.79 -4.01
N ALA A 453 -6.89 -9.68 -4.31
CA ALA A 453 -6.65 -11.13 -4.28
C ALA A 453 -5.61 -11.57 -5.34
N SER A 454 -5.39 -10.77 -6.37
CA SER A 454 -4.34 -10.93 -7.38
C SER A 454 -3.90 -9.55 -7.86
N VAL A 455 -2.61 -9.25 -7.75
CA VAL A 455 -2.05 -7.95 -8.17
C VAL A 455 -2.21 -7.81 -9.68
N THR A 456 -2.94 -6.79 -10.12
CA THR A 456 -3.11 -6.44 -11.54
C THR A 456 -2.56 -5.05 -11.82
N THR A 457 -2.04 -4.82 -13.03
CA THR A 457 -1.60 -3.49 -13.48
C THR A 457 -2.74 -2.69 -14.12
N ASP A 458 -3.85 -3.36 -14.47
CA ASP A 458 -5.05 -2.73 -15.03
C ASP A 458 -5.98 -2.17 -13.93
N ALA A 459 -6.97 -1.38 -14.35
CA ALA A 459 -7.97 -0.85 -13.42
C ALA A 459 -8.71 -2.00 -12.73
N TRP A 460 -8.91 -1.85 -11.43
CA TRP A 460 -9.52 -2.87 -10.58
C TRP A 460 -10.76 -2.33 -9.89
N GLN A 461 -11.76 -3.19 -9.68
CA GLN A 461 -12.99 -2.86 -8.97
C GLN A 461 -13.49 -4.04 -8.14
N ASP A 462 -14.12 -3.72 -7.01
CA ASP A 462 -14.79 -4.71 -6.18
C ASP A 462 -16.04 -4.11 -5.49
N GLN A 463 -16.92 -5.00 -5.05
CA GLN A 463 -18.12 -4.70 -4.28
C GLN A 463 -18.03 -5.42 -2.94
N ILE A 464 -17.92 -4.65 -1.86
CA ILE A 464 -17.88 -5.20 -0.51
C ILE A 464 -19.30 -5.15 0.06
N LYS A 465 -19.89 -6.33 0.30
CA LYS A 465 -21.18 -6.42 0.98
C LYS A 465 -20.94 -6.31 2.48
N VAL A 466 -21.64 -5.39 3.13
CA VAL A 466 -21.63 -5.23 4.59
C VAL A 466 -23.02 -5.53 5.10
N GLU A 467 -23.09 -6.44 6.07
CA GLU A 467 -24.32 -6.78 6.77
C GLU A 467 -24.07 -6.62 8.28
N VAL A 468 -25.03 -6.07 9.00
CA VAL A 468 -25.00 -6.00 10.47
C VAL A 468 -26.18 -6.75 11.04
N SER A 469 -25.97 -7.41 12.18
CA SER A 469 -27.02 -8.03 12.99
C SER A 469 -26.78 -7.73 14.46
N SER A 470 -27.82 -7.81 15.27
CA SER A 470 -27.73 -7.64 16.72
C SER A 470 -28.64 -8.62 17.45
N LEU A 471 -28.43 -8.75 18.75
CA LEU A 471 -29.34 -9.39 19.69
C LEU A 471 -30.61 -8.56 19.97
N SER A 472 -30.63 -7.29 19.57
CA SER A 472 -31.81 -6.44 19.74
C SER A 472 -32.75 -6.59 18.54
N TYR A 473 -34.06 -6.44 18.76
CA TYR A 473 -35.04 -6.37 17.69
C TYR A 473 -34.80 -5.11 16.86
N ASP A 474 -34.67 -5.28 15.55
CA ASP A 474 -34.59 -4.16 14.61
C ASP A 474 -35.77 -4.23 13.64
N PRO A 475 -36.71 -3.27 13.71
CA PRO A 475 -37.91 -3.28 12.88
C PRO A 475 -37.60 -3.00 11.39
N GLU A 476 -36.41 -2.49 11.04
CA GLU A 476 -36.04 -2.11 9.67
C GLU A 476 -34.81 -2.86 9.15
N LEU A 477 -34.87 -4.19 9.07
CA LEU A 477 -33.77 -5.04 8.57
C LEU A 477 -33.20 -4.68 7.18
N ALA A 478 -33.90 -3.87 6.38
CA ALA A 478 -33.39 -3.39 5.09
C ALA A 478 -32.20 -2.43 5.23
N ASN A 479 -32.13 -1.65 6.32
CA ASN A 479 -31.06 -0.69 6.56
C ASN A 479 -29.81 -1.32 7.22
N ASN A 480 -29.90 -2.61 7.57
CA ASN A 480 -28.84 -3.46 8.10
C ASN A 480 -27.88 -4.00 7.02
N LYS A 481 -28.04 -3.57 5.76
CA LYS A 481 -27.19 -4.02 4.64
C LYS A 481 -26.77 -2.85 3.77
N VAL A 482 -25.51 -2.85 3.34
CA VAL A 482 -25.01 -1.88 2.35
C VAL A 482 -23.93 -2.49 1.47
N VAL A 483 -23.73 -1.93 0.28
CA VAL A 483 -22.64 -2.30 -0.63
C VAL A 483 -21.67 -1.14 -0.76
N ILE A 484 -20.41 -1.38 -0.44
CA ILE A 484 -19.32 -0.44 -0.69
C ILE A 484 -18.76 -0.75 -2.07
N HIS A 485 -18.51 0.31 -2.85
CA HIS A 485 -17.91 0.20 -4.18
C HIS A 485 -16.47 0.70 -4.06
N LEU A 486 -15.51 -0.15 -4.39
CA LEU A 486 -14.10 0.18 -4.40
C LEU A 486 -13.59 0.17 -5.83
N SER A 487 -12.78 1.15 -6.18
CA SER A 487 -12.06 1.18 -7.44
C SER A 487 -10.61 1.56 -7.24
N LYS A 488 -9.73 0.97 -8.04
CA LYS A 488 -8.31 1.28 -8.09
C LYS A 488 -7.92 1.63 -9.52
N ALA A 489 -7.23 2.75 -9.68
CA ALA A 489 -6.77 3.20 -10.99
C ALA A 489 -5.76 2.21 -11.59
N LYS A 490 -5.72 2.17 -12.93
CA LYS A 490 -4.68 1.49 -13.69
C LYS A 490 -3.30 2.05 -13.32
N ALA A 491 -2.28 1.19 -13.24
CA ALA A 491 -0.90 1.60 -13.02
C ALA A 491 -0.42 2.52 -14.15
N ASN A 492 0.11 3.68 -13.77
CA ASN A 492 0.73 4.65 -14.67
C ASN A 492 2.20 4.86 -14.29
N PRO A 493 3.09 3.92 -14.63
CA PRO A 493 4.51 4.07 -14.36
C PRO A 493 5.11 5.17 -15.23
N ASP A 494 5.93 6.03 -14.65
CA ASP A 494 6.72 7.01 -15.39
C ASP A 494 8.14 7.04 -14.87
N TYR A 495 9.10 7.14 -15.79
CA TYR A 495 10.51 7.05 -15.49
C TYR A 495 11.24 8.20 -16.18
N GLY A 496 12.17 8.80 -15.44
CA GLY A 496 13.19 9.67 -15.98
C GLY A 496 14.58 9.10 -15.72
N ILE A 497 15.54 9.56 -16.51
CA ILE A 497 16.94 9.19 -16.34
C ILE A 497 17.80 10.44 -16.34
N SER A 498 18.85 10.45 -15.53
CA SER A 498 19.93 11.43 -15.66
C SER A 498 21.23 10.72 -15.97
N SER A 499 22.09 11.39 -16.73
CA SER A 499 23.38 10.85 -17.13
C SER A 499 24.44 11.93 -16.96
N ARG A 500 25.57 11.54 -16.39
CA ARG A 500 26.73 12.42 -16.21
C ARG A 500 28.03 11.68 -16.45
N ILE A 501 29.02 12.44 -16.86
CA ILE A 501 30.43 12.08 -16.84
C ILE A 501 31.14 12.99 -15.82
N SER A 502 32.43 12.79 -15.57
CA SER A 502 33.19 13.53 -14.54
C SER A 502 33.05 15.07 -14.61
N ASN A 503 32.74 15.61 -15.79
CA ASN A 503 32.78 17.03 -16.09
C ASN A 503 31.40 17.64 -16.43
N GLY A 504 30.31 16.94 -16.12
CA GLY A 504 28.96 17.46 -16.30
C GLY A 504 27.98 16.44 -16.91
N PRO A 505 26.77 16.89 -17.28
CA PRO A 505 25.77 16.02 -17.89
C PRO A 505 26.24 15.52 -19.26
N ALA A 506 25.84 14.31 -19.64
CA ALA A 506 26.18 13.72 -20.92
C ALA A 506 24.92 13.18 -21.62
N TYR A 507 24.76 13.54 -22.89
CA TYR A 507 23.56 13.22 -23.67
C TYR A 507 23.86 12.37 -24.91
N ASN A 508 25.13 12.12 -25.18
CA ASN A 508 25.65 11.32 -26.28
C ASN A 508 27.02 10.74 -25.90
N PHE A 509 27.53 9.87 -26.77
CA PHE A 509 28.90 9.40 -26.79
C PHE A 509 29.58 9.93 -28.05
N ILE A 510 30.71 10.64 -27.91
CA ILE A 510 31.53 11.09 -29.02
C ILE A 510 32.99 10.73 -28.76
N GLY A 511 33.59 9.95 -29.65
CA GLY A 511 34.96 9.49 -29.47
C GLY A 511 35.64 8.99 -30.74
N LEU A 512 36.92 8.70 -30.59
CA LEU A 512 37.77 8.00 -31.55
C LEU A 512 37.87 6.52 -31.14
N PRO A 513 38.13 5.59 -32.06
CA PRO A 513 38.46 4.21 -31.71
C PRO A 513 39.56 4.15 -30.65
N GLY A 514 39.31 3.41 -29.58
CA GLY A 514 40.17 3.30 -28.40
C GLY A 514 39.83 4.28 -27.26
N ASP A 515 39.08 5.35 -27.50
CA ASP A 515 38.61 6.24 -26.43
C ASP A 515 37.72 5.48 -25.44
N SER A 516 37.84 5.80 -24.16
CA SER A 516 36.98 5.27 -23.11
C SER A 516 36.40 6.40 -22.27
N ILE A 517 35.10 6.30 -21.96
CA ILE A 517 34.34 7.30 -21.19
C ILE A 517 33.58 6.59 -20.07
N ASN A 518 33.70 7.13 -18.86
CA ASN A 518 33.00 6.62 -17.67
C ASN A 518 31.70 7.41 -17.47
N TYR A 519 30.57 6.72 -17.53
CA TYR A 519 29.26 7.27 -17.30
C TYR A 519 28.73 6.88 -15.93
N GLU A 520 28.01 7.81 -15.31
CA GLU A 520 27.12 7.56 -14.19
C GLU A 520 25.70 7.89 -14.62
N PHE A 521 24.80 6.90 -14.53
CA PHE A 521 23.37 7.06 -14.79
C PHE A 521 22.59 6.93 -13.49
N SER A 522 21.55 7.72 -13.35
CA SER A 522 20.56 7.59 -12.28
C SER A 522 19.18 7.54 -12.91
N LEU A 523 18.57 6.35 -12.90
CA LEU A 523 17.17 6.15 -13.24
C LEU A 523 16.32 6.49 -12.01
N PHE A 524 15.21 7.18 -12.21
CA PHE A 524 14.27 7.50 -11.15
C PHE A 524 12.82 7.27 -11.60
N ASN A 525 12.01 6.69 -10.73
CA ASN A 525 10.57 6.52 -10.91
C ASN A 525 9.84 7.79 -10.45
N GLN A 526 9.00 8.35 -11.32
CA GLN A 526 8.18 9.53 -11.08
C GLN A 526 6.68 9.22 -11.00
N GLY A 527 6.28 7.99 -11.35
CA GLY A 527 4.90 7.53 -11.36
C GLY A 527 4.68 6.33 -10.45
N ASP A 528 3.86 5.40 -10.92
CA ASP A 528 3.54 4.19 -10.17
C ASP A 528 4.67 3.17 -10.14
N LYS A 529 4.67 2.30 -9.11
CA LYS A 529 5.74 1.32 -8.84
C LYS A 529 5.27 -0.10 -9.08
N PRO A 530 5.06 -0.52 -10.34
CA PRO A 530 4.69 -1.89 -10.61
C PRO A 530 5.86 -2.83 -10.26
N ALA A 531 5.56 -3.85 -9.47
CA ALA A 531 6.53 -4.89 -9.13
C ALA A 531 6.99 -5.63 -10.40
N GLY A 532 8.22 -6.15 -10.37
CA GLY A 532 8.81 -6.90 -11.48
C GLY A 532 9.38 -6.04 -12.61
N SER A 533 9.50 -4.72 -12.41
CA SER A 533 10.15 -3.84 -13.40
C SER A 533 11.66 -4.08 -13.46
N LEU A 534 12.22 -4.13 -14.67
CA LEU A 534 13.63 -4.39 -14.96
C LEU A 534 14.20 -3.26 -15.84
N LEU A 535 15.47 -2.92 -15.68
CA LEU A 535 16.21 -2.09 -16.62
C LEU A 535 17.12 -2.95 -17.49
N GLN A 536 17.01 -2.82 -18.81
CA GLN A 536 17.87 -3.47 -19.78
C GLN A 536 18.71 -2.44 -20.55
N LEU A 537 19.98 -2.77 -20.80
CA LEU A 537 20.87 -1.99 -21.65
C LEU A 537 21.11 -2.73 -22.97
N GLU A 538 20.91 -2.03 -24.07
CA GLU A 538 21.28 -2.48 -25.40
C GLU A 538 22.40 -1.59 -25.93
N LEU A 539 23.59 -2.18 -26.08
CA LEU A 539 24.77 -1.52 -26.60
C LEU A 539 24.87 -1.71 -28.12
N PRO A 540 25.22 -0.65 -28.88
CA PRO A 540 25.52 -0.79 -30.30
C PRO A 540 26.85 -1.51 -30.50
N THR A 541 27.06 -2.09 -31.68
CA THR A 541 28.31 -2.82 -32.01
C THR A 541 29.56 -1.93 -32.05
N LEU A 542 29.36 -0.61 -32.03
CA LEU A 542 30.44 0.40 -32.00
C LEU A 542 31.12 0.50 -30.63
N LEU A 543 30.47 0.01 -29.57
CA LEU A 543 30.91 0.16 -28.19
C LEU A 543 31.04 -1.18 -27.48
N THR A 544 32.02 -1.26 -26.58
CA THR A 544 32.12 -2.32 -25.58
C THR A 544 32.04 -1.71 -24.18
N ALA A 545 31.19 -2.25 -23.32
CA ALA A 545 31.22 -1.95 -21.90
C ALA A 545 32.37 -2.74 -21.24
N THR A 546 33.37 -2.04 -20.70
CA THR A 546 34.53 -2.66 -20.05
C THR A 546 34.29 -2.94 -18.57
N GLU A 547 33.48 -2.11 -17.92
CA GLU A 547 33.08 -2.24 -16.52
C GLU A 547 31.63 -1.80 -16.36
N MET A 548 30.87 -2.46 -15.50
CA MET A 548 29.47 -2.12 -15.20
C MET A 548 29.11 -2.51 -13.77
N THR A 549 28.67 -1.52 -13.00
CA THR A 549 28.22 -1.70 -11.62
C THR A 549 26.90 -0.99 -11.40
N CYS A 550 26.04 -1.59 -10.59
CA CYS A 550 24.74 -1.06 -10.21
C CYS A 550 24.68 -0.96 -8.70
N PHE A 551 24.06 0.11 -8.20
CA PHE A 551 23.83 0.27 -6.77
C PHE A 551 22.66 -0.59 -6.33
N ASP A 552 22.91 -1.49 -5.37
CA ASP A 552 21.90 -2.36 -4.79
C ASP A 552 21.33 -1.72 -3.51
N SER A 553 20.06 -1.33 -3.56
CA SER A 553 19.40 -0.60 -2.48
C SER A 553 19.24 -1.43 -1.20
N VAL A 554 19.19 -2.77 -1.33
CA VAL A 554 19.03 -3.68 -0.19
C VAL A 554 20.35 -3.84 0.57
N SER A 555 21.45 -4.13 -0.12
CA SER A 555 22.77 -4.29 0.51
C SER A 555 23.53 -2.97 0.72
N GLN A 556 23.02 -1.86 0.17
CA GLN A 556 23.66 -0.53 0.21
C GLN A 556 25.09 -0.53 -0.36
N ASN A 557 25.34 -1.33 -1.40
CA ASN A 557 26.65 -1.52 -2.01
C ASN A 557 26.59 -1.50 -3.54
N TRP A 558 27.74 -1.22 -4.17
CA TRP A 558 27.93 -1.33 -5.62
C TRP A 558 28.24 -2.78 -5.99
N LEU A 559 27.43 -3.37 -6.86
CA LEU A 559 27.60 -4.75 -7.34
C LEU A 559 27.87 -4.76 -8.84
N ASN A 560 28.66 -5.73 -9.30
CA ASN A 560 28.77 -6.00 -10.74
C ASN A 560 27.40 -6.43 -11.26
N CYS A 561 26.90 -5.73 -12.28
CA CYS A 561 25.62 -6.02 -12.90
C CYS A 561 25.79 -6.23 -14.40
N ASP A 562 24.92 -7.08 -14.96
CA ASP A 562 24.86 -7.33 -16.39
C ASP A 562 23.51 -6.84 -16.93
N LEU A 563 23.45 -5.55 -17.28
CA LEU A 563 22.23 -4.93 -17.78
C LEU A 563 21.77 -5.50 -19.12
N SER A 564 22.60 -6.26 -19.85
CA SER A 564 22.16 -6.92 -21.09
C SER A 564 21.10 -7.98 -20.83
N LYS A 565 21.07 -8.56 -19.62
CA LYS A 565 20.10 -9.57 -19.17
C LYS A 565 18.94 -8.98 -18.38
N GLY A 566 18.93 -7.66 -18.14
CA GLY A 566 17.98 -6.98 -17.29
C GLY A 566 18.38 -6.99 -15.81
N TRP A 567 18.16 -5.87 -15.12
CA TRP A 567 18.41 -5.70 -13.69
C TRP A 567 17.17 -5.20 -12.97
N PRO A 568 16.77 -5.80 -11.82
CA PRO A 568 15.55 -5.43 -11.14
C PRO A 568 15.59 -4.02 -10.55
N LEU A 569 14.49 -3.31 -10.71
CA LEU A 569 14.24 -2.03 -10.04
C LEU A 569 13.68 -2.32 -8.65
N GLN A 570 14.55 -2.24 -7.64
CA GLN A 570 14.22 -2.54 -6.24
C GLN A 570 13.68 -1.33 -5.46
N SER A 571 13.93 -0.12 -5.97
CA SER A 571 13.59 1.14 -5.33
C SER A 571 13.22 2.18 -6.38
N ASP A 572 12.88 3.39 -5.92
CA ASP A 572 12.54 4.52 -6.79
C ASP A 572 13.73 5.03 -7.59
N THR A 573 14.94 4.67 -7.20
CA THR A 573 16.18 5.14 -7.83
C THR A 573 17.13 3.98 -8.07
N LEU A 574 17.63 3.86 -9.29
CA LEU A 574 18.72 2.94 -9.62
C LEU A 574 19.91 3.75 -10.12
N GLU A 575 21.03 3.65 -9.41
CA GLU A 575 22.29 4.23 -9.84
C GLU A 575 23.15 3.18 -10.55
N ILE A 576 23.80 3.60 -11.63
CA ILE A 576 24.56 2.73 -12.53
C ILE A 576 25.84 3.46 -12.89
N ARG A 577 26.96 2.73 -12.86
CA ARG A 577 28.25 3.19 -13.37
C ARG A 577 28.73 2.23 -14.43
N PHE A 578 29.09 2.74 -15.60
CA PHE A 578 29.74 1.91 -16.60
C PHE A 578 30.76 2.68 -17.44
N SER A 579 31.76 1.94 -17.89
CA SER A 579 32.84 2.43 -18.75
C SER A 579 32.61 1.93 -20.17
N LEU A 580 32.42 2.85 -21.11
CA LEU A 580 32.26 2.54 -22.53
C LEU A 580 33.54 2.81 -23.29
N ARG A 581 34.02 1.81 -24.03
CA ARG A 581 35.12 1.95 -24.98
C ARG A 581 34.58 1.97 -26.40
N ALA A 582 35.07 2.90 -27.21
CA ALA A 582 34.82 2.93 -28.65
C ALA A 582 35.70 1.93 -29.38
N ASP A 583 35.11 1.05 -30.19
CA ASP A 583 35.85 0.01 -30.92
C ASP A 583 35.86 0.24 -32.44
N GLN A 584 34.72 0.66 -33.00
CA GLN A 584 34.55 0.82 -34.45
C GLN A 584 33.96 2.19 -34.78
N GLN A 585 34.41 2.78 -35.89
CA GLN A 585 33.84 4.02 -36.41
C GLN A 585 32.40 3.77 -36.91
N GLY A 586 31.52 4.74 -36.71
CA GLY A 586 30.13 4.66 -37.12
C GLY A 586 29.22 5.57 -36.31
N VAL A 587 27.93 5.49 -36.61
CA VAL A 587 26.86 6.18 -35.88
C VAL A 587 25.80 5.16 -35.53
N ASP A 588 25.40 5.12 -34.26
CA ASP A 588 24.35 4.24 -33.75
C ASP A 588 23.74 4.84 -32.47
N GLN A 589 22.93 4.09 -31.74
CA GLN A 589 22.26 4.51 -30.51
C GLN A 589 22.45 3.47 -29.41
N LEU A 590 22.77 3.94 -28.20
CA LEU A 590 22.67 3.16 -26.98
C LEU A 590 21.26 3.29 -26.42
N ARG A 591 20.64 2.17 -26.04
CA ARG A 591 19.26 2.17 -25.49
C ARG A 591 19.22 1.62 -24.07
N LEU A 592 18.58 2.36 -23.18
CA LEU A 592 18.23 1.94 -21.83
C LEU A 592 16.71 1.78 -21.76
N ILE A 593 16.25 0.56 -21.48
CA ILE A 593 14.86 0.17 -21.63
C ILE A 593 14.32 -0.30 -20.29
N VAL A 594 13.24 0.32 -19.82
CA VAL A 594 12.49 -0.17 -18.66
C VAL A 594 11.44 -1.16 -19.14
N LEU A 595 11.50 -2.38 -18.61
CA LEU A 595 10.64 -3.51 -18.98
C LEU A 595 9.76 -3.92 -17.81
N ASN A 596 8.55 -4.39 -18.10
CA ASN A 596 7.71 -5.09 -17.14
C ASN A 596 6.76 -6.06 -17.87
N ASP A 597 6.81 -7.34 -17.51
CA ASP A 597 6.02 -8.40 -18.18
C ASP A 597 4.54 -8.40 -17.75
N ASN A 598 4.17 -7.66 -16.70
CA ASN A 598 2.78 -7.54 -16.23
C ASN A 598 1.96 -6.50 -17.02
N PHE A 599 2.54 -5.83 -18.02
CA PHE A 599 1.84 -4.89 -18.89
C PHE A 599 1.64 -5.48 -20.28
N SER A 600 0.57 -5.08 -20.96
CA SER A 600 0.31 -5.47 -22.36
C SER A 600 1.43 -5.04 -23.30
N THR A 601 2.07 -3.90 -22.99
CA THR A 601 3.30 -3.45 -23.65
C THR A 601 4.47 -3.65 -22.70
N ARG A 602 5.34 -4.61 -23.01
CA ARG A 602 6.49 -4.98 -22.16
C ARG A 602 7.44 -3.81 -21.92
N GLN A 603 7.63 -2.94 -22.91
CA GLN A 603 8.52 -1.77 -22.81
C GLN A 603 7.74 -0.58 -22.24
N LEU A 604 8.07 -0.19 -21.01
CA LEU A 604 7.44 0.95 -20.32
C LEU A 604 8.07 2.29 -20.74
N LYS A 605 9.41 2.32 -20.91
CA LYS A 605 10.15 3.53 -21.28
C LYS A 605 11.45 3.16 -22.02
N VAL A 606 11.83 3.96 -23.01
CA VAL A 606 13.10 3.82 -23.73
C VAL A 606 13.85 5.15 -23.70
N PHE A 607 15.08 5.14 -23.18
CA PHE A 607 16.01 6.25 -23.25
C PHE A 607 17.07 5.96 -24.30
N GLN A 608 17.35 6.93 -25.17
CA GLN A 608 18.27 6.76 -26.29
C GLN A 608 19.42 7.77 -26.18
N LEU A 609 20.66 7.29 -26.21
CA LEU A 609 21.86 8.12 -26.33
C LEU A 609 22.51 7.91 -27.69
N PRO A 610 22.68 8.97 -28.50
CA PRO A 610 23.44 8.89 -29.74
C PRO A 610 24.90 8.51 -29.48
N VAL A 611 25.42 7.64 -30.33
CA VAL A 611 26.80 7.18 -30.31
C VAL A 611 27.44 7.53 -31.65
N VAL A 612 28.48 8.36 -31.60
CA VAL A 612 29.23 8.83 -32.78
C VAL A 612 30.71 8.50 -32.57
N VAL A 613 31.22 7.56 -33.36
CA VAL A 613 32.64 7.21 -33.35
C VAL A 613 33.24 7.59 -34.69
N GLY A 614 34.18 8.54 -34.68
CA GLY A 614 34.82 9.09 -35.87
C GLY A 614 36.32 8.83 -35.92
N GLN A 615 37.00 9.42 -36.89
CA GLN A 615 38.46 9.47 -36.98
C GLN A 615 38.99 10.85 -36.56
N SER A 616 40.28 10.91 -36.24
CA SER A 616 40.92 12.18 -35.87
C SER A 616 40.90 13.16 -37.04
N SER A 617 40.61 14.44 -36.76
CA SER A 617 40.76 15.51 -37.75
C SER A 617 42.22 15.70 -38.21
N GLN A 618 43.20 15.12 -37.50
CA GLN A 618 44.60 15.12 -37.91
C GLN A 618 44.79 14.51 -39.31
N VAL A 619 43.96 13.55 -39.71
CA VAL A 619 44.02 12.97 -41.07
C VAL A 619 43.76 14.04 -42.14
N LEU A 620 42.87 15.01 -41.87
CA LEU A 620 42.65 16.15 -42.77
C LEU A 620 43.75 17.20 -42.61
N GLN A 621 44.23 17.43 -41.39
CA GLN A 621 45.32 18.37 -41.14
C GLN A 621 46.60 17.97 -41.89
N ASP A 622 46.95 16.69 -41.90
CA ASP A 622 48.11 16.17 -42.62
C ASP A 622 47.99 16.38 -44.15
N LEU A 623 46.77 16.23 -44.70
CA LEU A 623 46.49 16.52 -46.11
C LEU A 623 46.61 18.02 -46.42
N ILE A 624 46.09 18.87 -45.53
CA ILE A 624 46.22 20.32 -45.64
C ILE A 624 47.69 20.72 -45.57
N ASP A 625 48.43 20.29 -44.56
CA ASP A 625 49.83 20.62 -44.34
C ASP A 625 50.74 20.12 -45.48
N GLY A 626 50.41 19.00 -46.10
CA GLY A 626 51.12 18.46 -47.27
C GLY A 626 50.79 19.13 -48.61
N ALA A 627 49.68 19.89 -48.71
CA ALA A 627 49.25 20.51 -49.96
C ALA A 627 50.12 21.73 -50.36
N ALA A 628 50.15 22.07 -51.65
CA ALA A 628 50.76 23.33 -52.10
C ALA A 628 49.88 24.54 -51.73
N ASP A 629 50.48 25.72 -51.63
CA ASP A 629 49.73 26.98 -51.46
C ASP A 629 48.80 27.21 -52.67
N GLY A 630 47.52 27.48 -52.41
CA GLY A 630 46.45 27.59 -53.40
C GLY A 630 45.81 26.27 -53.83
N ALA A 631 46.24 25.12 -53.28
CA ALA A 631 45.73 23.81 -53.71
C ALA A 631 44.34 23.48 -53.15
N THR A 632 43.61 22.66 -53.91
CA THR A 632 42.37 22.03 -53.45
C THR A 632 42.68 20.70 -52.78
N VAL A 633 42.28 20.57 -51.52
CA VAL A 633 42.35 19.35 -50.72
C VAL A 633 40.96 18.72 -50.71
N VAL A 634 40.84 17.56 -51.33
CA VAL A 634 39.59 16.80 -51.37
C VAL A 634 39.55 15.86 -50.16
N ALA A 635 38.69 16.16 -49.20
CA ALA A 635 38.47 15.34 -48.02
C ALA A 635 37.63 14.11 -48.35
N PRO A 636 38.08 12.89 -47.97
CA PRO A 636 37.26 11.70 -48.09
C PRO A 636 35.94 11.79 -47.30
N THR A 637 35.03 10.84 -47.56
CA THR A 637 33.85 10.61 -46.73
C THR A 637 34.29 10.19 -45.32
N GLY A 638 33.66 10.75 -44.28
CA GLY A 638 33.96 10.36 -42.91
C GLY A 638 33.50 11.36 -41.85
N ILE A 639 33.65 10.93 -40.60
CA ILE A 639 33.38 11.74 -39.41
C ILE A 639 34.71 12.14 -38.79
N TYR A 640 35.05 13.42 -38.84
CA TYR A 640 36.32 13.95 -38.38
C TYR A 640 36.13 14.69 -37.05
N ILE A 641 36.81 14.20 -36.01
CA ILE A 641 36.67 14.70 -34.66
C ILE A 641 37.97 15.40 -34.24
N GLY A 642 37.89 16.69 -33.96
CA GLY A 642 39.03 17.51 -33.51
C GLY A 642 39.14 18.86 -34.22
N SER A 643 40.21 19.59 -33.91
CA SER A 643 40.49 20.91 -34.49
C SER A 643 41.04 20.82 -35.91
N LEU A 644 40.87 21.88 -36.67
CA LEU A 644 41.39 22.02 -38.02
C LEU A 644 41.90 23.44 -38.25
N ASP A 645 43.11 23.59 -38.78
CA ASP A 645 43.77 24.88 -38.96
C ASP A 645 44.25 25.05 -40.41
N LEU A 646 43.58 25.95 -41.14
CA LEU A 646 43.89 26.33 -42.51
C LEU A 646 44.58 27.72 -42.57
N THR A 647 45.18 28.18 -41.47
CA THR A 647 45.77 29.53 -41.41
C THR A 647 47.20 29.60 -41.98
N SER A 648 47.84 28.45 -42.21
CA SER A 648 49.25 28.40 -42.63
C SER A 648 49.46 28.82 -44.08
N LYS A 649 48.49 28.61 -44.98
CA LYS A 649 48.56 28.88 -46.44
C LYS A 649 47.16 28.89 -47.05
N ASN A 650 47.00 29.43 -48.26
CA ASN A 650 45.73 29.37 -48.99
C ASN A 650 45.41 27.91 -49.33
N THR A 651 44.30 27.38 -48.81
CA THR A 651 43.88 25.99 -49.06
C THR A 651 42.37 25.93 -49.32
N LYS A 652 41.94 25.20 -50.35
CA LYS A 652 40.52 24.93 -50.59
C LYS A 652 40.17 23.55 -50.10
N LEU A 653 39.51 23.44 -48.95
CA LEU A 653 39.07 22.16 -48.41
C LEU A 653 37.66 21.84 -48.87
N GLU A 654 37.51 20.77 -49.64
CA GLU A 654 36.22 20.33 -50.21
C GLU A 654 35.94 18.88 -49.86
N SER A 655 34.70 18.56 -49.44
CA SER A 655 34.27 17.17 -49.30
C SER A 655 34.08 16.49 -50.65
N ALA A 656 34.61 15.27 -50.79
CA ALA A 656 34.36 14.41 -51.95
C ALA A 656 32.90 13.96 -52.10
N ALA A 657 32.13 13.96 -51.01
CA ALA A 657 30.78 13.37 -50.94
C ALA A 657 29.70 14.37 -50.46
N GLY A 658 30.08 15.63 -50.24
CA GLY A 658 29.19 16.68 -49.76
C GLY A 658 28.78 16.55 -48.29
N ALA A 659 27.97 17.52 -47.85
CA ALA A 659 27.68 17.71 -46.43
C ALA A 659 26.90 16.55 -45.79
N GLN A 660 26.22 15.72 -46.58
CA GLN A 660 25.48 14.55 -46.06
C GLN A 660 26.39 13.41 -45.58
N HIS A 661 27.68 13.42 -45.96
CA HIS A 661 28.58 12.28 -45.74
C HIS A 661 29.94 12.67 -45.13
N SER A 662 30.28 13.95 -45.07
CA SER A 662 31.49 14.44 -44.41
C SER A 662 31.16 15.36 -43.23
N TYR A 663 31.64 15.01 -42.04
CA TYR A 663 31.29 15.68 -40.79
C TYR A 663 32.53 16.23 -40.09
N LEU A 664 32.48 17.49 -39.66
CA LEU A 664 33.49 18.12 -38.79
C LEU A 664 32.86 18.37 -37.41
N ILE A 665 33.37 17.70 -36.39
CA ILE A 665 32.76 17.68 -35.06
C ILE A 665 33.81 17.96 -34.00
N ALA A 666 33.48 18.75 -32.98
CA ALA A 666 34.31 18.81 -31.79
C ALA A 666 34.10 17.62 -30.86
N LYS A 667 35.20 17.12 -30.29
CA LYS A 667 35.15 16.34 -29.07
C LYS A 667 34.70 17.27 -27.94
N HIS A 668 33.60 16.91 -27.28
CA HIS A 668 32.93 17.58 -26.15
C HIS A 668 33.60 18.87 -25.62
N TRP A 669 32.86 19.99 -25.58
CA TRP A 669 33.28 21.17 -24.84
C TRP A 669 33.38 20.84 -23.34
N ARG A 670 34.60 20.64 -22.83
CA ARG A 670 34.85 20.49 -21.40
C ARG A 670 35.17 21.86 -20.82
N PHE A 671 34.56 22.22 -19.71
CA PHE A 671 34.90 23.46 -19.02
C PHE A 671 36.38 23.42 -18.63
N GLY A 672 37.22 24.26 -19.26
CA GLY A 672 38.67 24.29 -19.08
C GLY A 672 39.51 23.68 -20.21
N ASP A 673 38.92 22.90 -21.13
CA ASP A 673 39.62 22.46 -22.34
C ASP A 673 39.65 23.60 -23.38
N ALA A 674 40.74 23.67 -24.17
CA ALA A 674 40.78 24.58 -25.30
C ALA A 674 39.63 24.24 -26.26
N PRO A 675 38.82 25.22 -26.69
CA PRO A 675 37.71 24.93 -27.59
C PRO A 675 38.28 24.39 -28.89
N VAL A 676 37.67 23.31 -29.39
CA VAL A 676 37.94 22.81 -30.73
C VAL A 676 37.54 23.90 -31.73
N ARG A 677 38.43 24.19 -32.68
CA ARG A 677 38.24 25.26 -33.66
C ARG A 677 38.45 24.73 -35.06
N VAL A 678 37.67 25.27 -35.99
CA VAL A 678 37.99 25.29 -37.41
C VAL A 678 38.43 26.70 -37.74
N ARG A 679 39.72 26.89 -38.06
CA ARG A 679 40.28 28.22 -38.37
C ARG A 679 40.60 28.33 -39.85
N LEU A 680 40.17 29.41 -40.47
CA LEU A 680 40.42 29.73 -41.87
C LEU A 680 41.18 31.07 -41.94
N ALA A 681 42.19 31.18 -42.81
CA ALA A 681 42.84 32.45 -43.15
C ALA A 681 43.41 32.39 -44.59
N LYS A 682 44.08 33.47 -45.02
CA LYS A 682 44.77 33.61 -46.31
C LYS A 682 43.89 33.31 -47.52
N GLY A 683 42.59 33.55 -47.43
CA GLY A 683 41.61 33.24 -48.46
C GLY A 683 41.34 31.76 -48.67
N SER A 684 41.50 30.94 -47.62
CA SER A 684 41.19 29.51 -47.66
C SER A 684 39.68 29.25 -47.74
N ASP A 685 39.27 28.22 -48.48
CA ASP A 685 37.85 27.90 -48.70
C ASP A 685 37.43 26.64 -47.91
N LEU A 686 36.17 26.61 -47.45
CA LEU A 686 35.57 25.45 -46.79
C LEU A 686 34.26 25.07 -47.47
N LYS A 687 34.20 23.86 -48.05
CA LYS A 687 33.09 23.42 -48.87
C LYS A 687 32.57 22.01 -48.56
N GLY A 688 31.25 21.89 -48.40
CA GLY A 688 30.58 20.59 -48.46
C GLY A 688 30.64 19.75 -47.19
N PHE A 689 30.69 20.34 -45.99
CA PHE A 689 30.72 19.60 -44.72
C PHE A 689 29.46 19.83 -43.88
N THR A 690 29.04 18.82 -43.11
CA THR A 690 28.21 19.06 -41.92
C THR A 690 29.13 19.42 -40.75
N ILE A 691 28.90 20.57 -40.13
CA ILE A 691 29.73 21.13 -39.08
C ILE A 691 28.86 21.35 -37.84
N THR A 692 29.31 20.87 -36.68
CA THR A 692 28.52 20.97 -35.44
C THR A 692 29.43 20.96 -34.21
N ASN A 693 28.91 21.47 -33.09
CA ASN A 693 29.56 21.41 -31.78
C ASN A 693 30.93 22.13 -31.71
N THR A 694 31.24 23.05 -32.62
CA THR A 694 32.58 23.65 -32.77
C THR A 694 32.50 25.16 -32.93
N VAL A 695 33.66 25.83 -32.88
CA VAL A 695 33.80 27.26 -33.19
C VAL A 695 34.52 27.41 -34.53
N LEU A 696 33.89 28.11 -35.48
CA LEU A 696 34.49 28.45 -36.76
C LEU A 696 34.97 29.90 -36.73
N ILE A 697 36.28 30.10 -36.91
CA ILE A 697 36.90 31.43 -36.92
C ILE A 697 37.51 31.66 -38.29
N GLU A 698 37.22 32.81 -38.89
CA GLU A 698 37.79 33.25 -40.14
C GLU A 698 38.63 34.51 -39.91
N ASP A 699 39.90 34.45 -40.31
CA ASP A 699 40.96 35.37 -39.93
C ASP A 699 41.52 36.17 -41.12
N GLU A 700 41.20 35.88 -42.40
CA GLU A 700 41.69 36.62 -43.57
C GLU A 700 41.05 36.16 -44.91
N GLY A 701 39.84 36.60 -45.27
CA GLY A 701 39.33 36.58 -46.66
C GLY A 701 38.71 35.29 -47.24
N SER A 702 38.06 34.41 -46.48
CA SER A 702 37.60 33.08 -46.95
C SER A 702 36.27 32.98 -47.72
N VAL A 703 36.05 31.85 -48.42
CA VAL A 703 34.73 31.39 -48.89
C VAL A 703 34.26 30.18 -48.09
N ILE A 704 33.07 30.27 -47.47
CA ILE A 704 32.40 29.17 -46.78
C ILE A 704 31.13 28.85 -47.55
N GLU A 705 31.10 27.69 -48.20
CA GLU A 705 30.00 27.34 -49.10
C GLU A 705 29.49 25.90 -49.03
N GLN A 706 28.20 25.69 -49.32
CA GLN A 706 27.59 24.36 -49.40
C GLN A 706 27.74 23.51 -48.14
N ASN A 707 27.86 24.15 -46.96
CA ASN A 707 27.96 23.46 -45.68
C ASN A 707 26.60 23.36 -44.99
N HIS A 708 26.44 22.34 -44.15
CA HIS A 708 25.33 22.20 -43.23
C HIS A 708 25.81 22.47 -41.80
N PHE A 709 25.10 23.29 -41.03
CA PHE A 709 25.46 23.60 -39.64
C PHE A 709 24.39 23.06 -38.69
N GLY A 710 24.84 22.29 -37.72
CA GLY A 710 24.01 21.64 -36.69
C GLY A 710 23.72 20.17 -36.96
N LYS A 711 23.62 19.39 -35.88
CA LYS A 711 23.27 17.96 -35.88
C LYS A 711 22.56 17.56 -34.59
N THR A 712 21.40 18.16 -34.34
CA THR A 712 20.66 18.03 -33.07
C THR A 712 20.10 16.64 -32.83
N ASP A 713 19.92 15.83 -33.88
CA ASP A 713 19.56 14.41 -33.80
C ASP A 713 20.71 13.55 -33.22
N TRP A 714 21.95 14.05 -33.24
CA TRP A 714 23.08 13.46 -32.52
C TRP A 714 23.29 14.10 -31.14
N HIS A 715 22.31 14.87 -30.66
CA HIS A 715 22.38 15.60 -29.41
C HIS A 715 23.59 16.55 -29.36
N LEU A 716 23.88 17.23 -30.49
CA LEU A 716 25.00 18.16 -30.62
C LEU A 716 24.54 19.61 -30.72
N ASP A 717 25.29 20.49 -30.06
CA ASP A 717 25.09 21.93 -30.18
C ASP A 717 25.43 22.43 -31.59
N GLY A 718 24.89 23.60 -31.92
CA GLY A 718 25.19 24.30 -33.18
C GLY A 718 26.64 24.79 -33.27
N VAL A 719 26.88 25.69 -34.23
CA VAL A 719 28.20 26.26 -34.51
C VAL A 719 28.16 27.78 -34.32
N SER A 720 29.13 28.29 -33.57
CA SER A 720 29.41 29.72 -33.53
C SER A 720 30.39 30.06 -34.64
N ILE A 721 29.96 30.87 -35.61
CA ILE A 721 30.78 31.30 -36.75
C ILE A 721 31.12 32.78 -36.54
N SER A 722 32.40 33.13 -36.60
CA SER A 722 32.85 34.51 -36.41
C SER A 722 33.98 34.91 -37.34
N THR A 723 33.96 36.16 -37.80
CA THR A 723 35.05 36.78 -38.57
C THR A 723 35.25 38.23 -38.18
N GLU A 724 36.52 38.67 -38.24
CA GLU A 724 36.92 40.09 -38.18
C GLU A 724 37.37 40.62 -39.57
N HIS A 725 37.18 39.83 -40.62
CA HIS A 725 37.69 40.09 -41.96
C HIS A 725 36.58 39.93 -43.02
N SER A 726 36.95 40.14 -44.28
CA SER A 726 36.01 39.98 -45.39
C SER A 726 35.70 38.49 -45.62
N LEU A 727 34.44 38.16 -45.88
CA LEU A 727 33.96 36.77 -45.96
C LEU A 727 32.89 36.62 -47.06
N THR A 728 32.96 35.53 -47.81
CA THR A 728 31.82 35.05 -48.62
C THR A 728 31.20 33.84 -47.95
N PHE A 729 29.95 33.96 -47.52
CA PHE A 729 29.17 32.91 -46.89
C PHE A 729 27.96 32.60 -47.76
N ARG A 730 28.00 31.49 -48.52
CA ARG A 730 26.96 31.22 -49.52
C ARG A 730 26.50 29.78 -49.60
N GLN A 731 25.26 29.55 -50.00
CA GLN A 731 24.72 28.19 -50.19
C GLN A 731 24.83 27.29 -48.93
N ASN A 732 24.86 27.86 -47.73
CA ASN A 732 24.92 27.10 -46.49
C ASN A 732 23.51 26.87 -45.92
N LYS A 733 23.34 25.75 -45.21
CA LYS A 733 22.10 25.42 -44.50
C LYS A 733 22.35 25.37 -43.00
N LEU A 734 21.60 26.12 -42.23
CA LEU A 734 21.70 26.22 -40.78
C LEU A 734 20.36 25.81 -40.20
N PHE A 735 20.29 24.57 -39.71
CA PHE A 735 19.09 24.02 -39.11
C PHE A 735 19.26 23.99 -37.60
N ALA A 736 18.46 24.77 -36.90
CA ALA A 736 18.42 24.77 -35.45
C ALA A 736 17.14 24.11 -34.95
N ALA A 737 17.31 23.18 -34.01
CA ALA A 737 16.23 22.59 -33.23
C ALA A 737 16.59 22.62 -31.75
N PHE A 738 15.57 22.64 -30.90
CA PHE A 738 15.72 22.31 -29.49
C PHE A 738 15.27 20.86 -29.30
N THR A 739 16.21 19.97 -29.01
CA THR A 739 15.91 18.56 -28.77
C THR A 739 15.81 18.33 -27.27
N ASN A 740 14.66 17.85 -26.79
CA ASN A 740 14.57 17.24 -25.48
C ASN A 740 15.16 15.83 -25.57
N THR A 741 16.29 15.62 -24.91
CA THR A 741 17.03 14.35 -24.96
C THR A 741 16.32 13.23 -24.18
N GLY A 742 15.33 13.55 -23.36
CA GLY A 742 14.72 12.63 -22.40
C GLY A 742 15.68 12.23 -21.26
N ILE A 743 16.86 12.87 -21.17
CA ILE A 743 17.93 12.58 -20.22
C ILE A 743 18.30 13.86 -19.46
N GLY A 744 18.35 13.80 -18.13
CA GLY A 744 18.48 14.93 -17.23
C GLY A 744 17.11 15.31 -16.66
N GLY A 745 16.95 15.33 -15.33
CA GLY A 745 15.65 15.45 -14.63
C GLY A 745 14.86 16.76 -14.84
N VAL A 746 15.30 17.62 -15.75
CA VAL A 746 14.61 18.81 -16.30
C VAL A 746 14.85 18.71 -17.82
N PRO A 747 13.92 19.05 -18.72
CA PRO A 747 14.13 18.93 -20.17
C PRO A 747 15.49 19.51 -20.57
N ALA A 748 16.47 18.64 -20.78
CA ALA A 748 17.81 19.06 -21.14
C ALA A 748 17.76 19.39 -22.62
N LEU A 749 17.56 20.67 -22.90
CA LEU A 749 17.41 21.17 -24.26
C LEU A 749 18.80 21.42 -24.82
N ILE A 750 19.16 20.65 -25.83
CA ILE A 750 20.36 20.92 -26.63
C ILE A 750 20.03 22.02 -27.63
N SER A 751 20.94 22.99 -27.73
CA SER A 751 20.75 24.18 -28.55
C SER A 751 21.43 23.98 -29.90
N GLY A 752 20.68 23.55 -30.90
CA GLY A 752 21.15 23.48 -32.28
C GLY A 752 21.41 24.83 -32.96
N CYS A 753 21.25 25.95 -32.25
CA CYS A 753 21.39 27.28 -32.81
C CYS A 753 22.80 27.52 -33.35
N SER A 754 22.86 27.77 -34.67
CA SER A 754 24.06 28.23 -35.36
C SER A 754 23.82 29.65 -35.88
N GLY A 755 24.88 30.46 -35.90
CA GLY A 755 24.79 31.86 -36.34
C GLY A 755 26.14 32.42 -36.76
N LEU A 756 26.08 33.42 -37.64
CA LEU A 756 27.24 34.13 -38.18
C LEU A 756 27.41 35.49 -37.51
N SER A 757 28.61 35.75 -36.98
CA SER A 757 28.97 37.02 -36.37
C SER A 757 30.09 37.70 -37.17
N LEU A 758 29.84 38.93 -37.61
CA LEU A 758 30.74 39.76 -38.39
C LEU A 758 31.19 40.94 -37.53
N TYR A 759 32.49 41.08 -37.31
CA TYR A 759 33.07 42.07 -36.39
C TYR A 759 34.03 43.02 -37.12
N GLY A 760 33.52 44.14 -37.60
CA GLY A 760 34.31 45.23 -38.22
C GLY A 760 34.87 46.25 -37.21
N GLN A 761 35.25 45.83 -35.99
CA GLN A 761 35.77 46.76 -34.97
C GLN A 761 37.20 47.22 -35.27
N ASN A 762 37.95 46.42 -36.03
CA ASN A 762 39.37 46.65 -36.34
C ASN A 762 39.61 47.19 -37.77
N GLY A 763 38.55 47.43 -38.54
CA GLY A 763 38.60 47.94 -39.92
C GLY A 763 37.35 47.58 -40.72
N PRO A 764 37.17 48.17 -41.92
CA PRO A 764 36.02 47.87 -42.78
C PRO A 764 36.11 46.43 -43.31
N ILE A 765 35.02 45.67 -43.16
CA ILE A 765 34.88 44.32 -43.70
C ILE A 765 33.83 44.28 -44.82
N GLU A 766 34.16 43.58 -45.91
CA GLU A 766 33.24 43.28 -47.01
C GLU A 766 32.70 41.86 -46.81
N ALA A 767 31.40 41.74 -46.51
CA ALA A 767 30.76 40.45 -46.28
C ALA A 767 29.66 40.21 -47.32
N THR A 768 29.72 39.07 -48.00
CA THR A 768 28.65 38.59 -48.87
C THR A 768 28.01 37.37 -48.24
N VAL A 769 26.78 37.52 -47.77
CA VAL A 769 25.95 36.44 -47.23
C VAL A 769 24.81 36.20 -48.22
N GLU A 770 24.94 35.19 -49.06
CA GLU A 770 23.97 34.97 -50.13
C GLU A 770 23.49 33.53 -50.27
N ASN A 771 22.21 33.36 -50.61
CA ASN A 771 21.65 32.04 -50.92
C ASN A 771 21.76 31.03 -49.78
N ASN A 772 21.69 31.48 -48.52
CA ASN A 772 21.74 30.61 -47.36
C ASN A 772 20.36 30.38 -46.76
N LEU A 773 20.17 29.19 -46.20
CA LEU A 773 18.94 28.77 -45.56
C LEU A 773 19.13 28.68 -44.05
N PHE A 774 18.51 29.59 -43.29
CA PHE A 774 18.54 29.64 -41.83
C PHE A 774 17.15 29.26 -41.29
N VAL A 775 17.02 28.06 -40.74
CA VAL A 775 15.74 27.56 -40.21
C VAL A 775 15.89 27.31 -38.72
N GLY A 776 15.28 28.20 -37.92
CA GLY A 776 15.17 28.07 -36.47
C GLY A 776 14.03 27.12 -36.05
N PRO A 777 13.95 26.79 -34.75
CA PRO A 777 12.89 25.92 -34.24
C PRO A 777 11.52 26.59 -34.42
N LEU A 778 10.62 25.92 -35.14
CA LEU A 778 9.28 26.41 -35.52
C LEU A 778 8.31 26.57 -34.33
N VAL A 779 8.65 26.04 -33.16
CA VAL A 779 7.68 25.78 -32.09
C VAL A 779 7.69 26.90 -31.04
N TYR A 780 6.63 27.72 -31.04
CA TYR A 780 6.06 28.30 -29.82
C TYR A 780 5.34 27.15 -29.09
N SER A 781 5.99 26.48 -28.14
CA SER A 781 5.28 25.58 -27.21
C SER A 781 5.32 26.19 -25.82
N GLU A 782 4.26 25.95 -25.05
CA GLU A 782 4.17 26.40 -23.66
C GLU A 782 5.30 25.83 -22.77
N GLU A 783 5.98 24.77 -23.22
CA GLU A 783 7.05 24.09 -22.48
C GLU A 783 8.47 24.67 -22.72
N VAL A 784 8.73 25.32 -23.86
CA VAL A 784 10.08 25.81 -24.22
C VAL A 784 10.04 27.22 -24.82
N ASN A 785 10.16 28.24 -23.96
CA ASN A 785 10.24 29.65 -24.35
C ASN A 785 11.65 30.05 -24.82
N ARG A 786 12.15 29.44 -25.92
CA ARG A 786 13.47 29.76 -26.48
C ARG A 786 13.43 29.81 -28.01
N ARG A 787 14.12 30.80 -28.59
CA ARG A 787 14.42 30.95 -30.02
C ARG A 787 15.93 31.20 -30.18
N CYS A 788 16.49 30.91 -31.34
CA CYS A 788 17.87 31.31 -31.63
C CYS A 788 17.99 32.84 -31.69
N SER A 789 19.05 33.40 -31.13
CA SER A 789 19.21 34.85 -30.93
C SER A 789 19.28 35.62 -32.25
N ALA A 790 20.26 35.31 -33.11
CA ALA A 790 20.34 35.90 -34.44
C ALA A 790 20.94 34.94 -35.47
N ALA A 791 20.43 34.98 -36.70
CA ALA A 791 21.01 34.21 -37.80
C ALA A 791 22.31 34.87 -38.29
N VAL A 792 22.30 36.19 -38.45
CA VAL A 792 23.49 37.01 -38.69
C VAL A 792 23.54 38.20 -37.74
N THR A 793 24.72 38.44 -37.16
CA THR A 793 25.03 39.63 -36.36
C THR A 793 26.19 40.37 -37.02
N ALA A 794 26.02 41.65 -37.32
CA ALA A 794 27.05 42.53 -37.86
C ALA A 794 27.33 43.69 -36.91
N GLN A 795 28.58 43.84 -36.47
CA GLN A 795 28.99 44.87 -35.52
C GLN A 795 30.20 45.65 -36.03
N GLY A 796 30.16 46.98 -35.94
CA GLY A 796 31.28 47.85 -36.40
C GLY A 796 31.20 48.20 -37.89
N GLN A 797 32.35 48.43 -38.55
CA GLN A 797 32.44 48.84 -39.96
C GLN A 797 32.17 47.66 -40.91
N VAL A 798 30.90 47.38 -41.19
CA VAL A 798 30.50 46.25 -42.04
C VAL A 798 29.78 46.73 -43.30
N ASN A 799 30.28 46.31 -44.46
CA ASN A 799 29.61 46.40 -45.75
C ASN A 799 29.03 45.01 -46.10
N LEU A 800 27.74 44.82 -45.83
CA LEU A 800 27.05 43.53 -45.92
C LEU A 800 26.14 43.48 -47.15
N LYS A 801 26.38 42.50 -48.03
CA LYS A 801 25.41 42.06 -49.05
C LYS A 801 24.68 40.83 -48.52
N PHE A 802 23.37 40.96 -48.32
CA PHE A 802 22.50 39.90 -47.81
C PHE A 802 21.44 39.58 -48.87
N ASN A 803 21.72 38.59 -49.73
CA ASN A 803 20.96 38.34 -50.95
C ASN A 803 20.38 36.91 -50.99
N HIS A 804 19.14 36.71 -51.43
CA HIS A 804 18.55 35.36 -51.60
C HIS A 804 18.62 34.46 -50.36
N ASN A 805 18.63 35.00 -49.14
CA ASN A 805 18.60 34.17 -47.95
C ASN A 805 17.15 33.89 -47.53
N THR A 806 16.91 32.72 -46.95
CA THR A 806 15.66 32.41 -46.27
C THR A 806 15.96 32.30 -44.78
N VAL A 807 15.35 33.16 -43.96
CA VAL A 807 15.52 33.15 -42.50
C VAL A 807 14.18 32.99 -41.81
N SER A 808 14.02 31.87 -41.09
CA SER A 808 12.80 31.54 -40.39
C SER A 808 13.02 31.29 -38.90
N SER A 809 12.11 31.78 -38.05
CA SER A 809 11.99 31.41 -36.63
C SER A 809 13.15 31.82 -35.71
N TYR A 810 13.83 32.93 -36.01
CA TYR A 810 14.84 33.54 -35.13
C TYR A 810 14.23 34.66 -34.26
N VAL A 811 14.94 35.07 -33.21
CA VAL A 811 14.64 36.34 -32.54
C VAL A 811 14.94 37.50 -33.49
N SER A 812 16.09 37.50 -34.15
CA SER A 812 16.42 38.47 -35.18
C SER A 812 17.03 37.77 -36.40
N ALA A 813 16.50 37.96 -37.61
CA ALA A 813 17.15 37.37 -38.78
C ALA A 813 18.49 38.06 -39.08
N LEU A 814 18.51 39.39 -39.07
CA LEU A 814 19.75 40.18 -39.13
C LEU A 814 19.78 41.20 -37.99
N THR A 815 20.88 41.22 -37.24
CA THR A 815 21.14 42.25 -36.24
C THR A 815 22.35 43.09 -36.64
N THR A 816 22.21 44.41 -36.67
CA THR A 816 23.29 45.35 -36.97
C THR A 816 23.48 46.34 -35.83
N SER A 817 24.72 46.61 -35.43
CA SER A 817 25.02 47.61 -34.38
C SER A 817 26.36 48.32 -34.59
N SER A 818 26.45 49.59 -34.20
CA SER A 818 27.72 50.31 -34.14
C SER A 818 28.48 49.94 -32.85
N GLY A 819 29.74 49.51 -32.98
CA GLY A 819 30.57 49.06 -31.85
C GLY A 819 31.11 50.18 -30.95
N GLY A 820 30.46 51.34 -30.90
CA GLY A 820 30.87 52.48 -30.05
C GLY A 820 31.78 53.54 -30.70
N THR A 821 32.02 53.49 -32.01
CA THR A 821 32.87 54.44 -32.77
C THR A 821 32.11 55.11 -33.93
N THR A 822 32.62 56.27 -34.39
CA THR A 822 32.00 57.15 -35.40
C THR A 822 32.08 56.61 -36.84
N GLU A 823 31.36 55.53 -37.14
CA GLU A 823 31.65 54.64 -38.28
C GLU A 823 30.61 54.65 -39.42
N SER A 824 30.94 53.98 -40.53
CA SER A 824 30.08 53.74 -41.70
C SER A 824 29.62 52.29 -41.76
N VAL A 825 28.31 52.06 -41.92
CA VAL A 825 27.71 50.72 -42.09
C VAL A 825 26.86 50.74 -43.36
N ALA A 826 27.11 49.80 -44.28
CA ALA A 826 26.31 49.63 -45.50
C ALA A 826 25.69 48.24 -45.52
N VAL A 827 24.37 48.16 -45.71
CA VAL A 827 23.64 46.89 -45.77
C VAL A 827 22.75 46.86 -47.00
N GLN A 828 22.91 45.84 -47.83
CA GLN A 828 22.07 45.56 -48.99
C GLN A 828 21.24 44.31 -48.71
N LEU A 829 19.91 44.42 -48.74
CA LEU A 829 18.97 43.34 -48.46
C LEU A 829 18.12 43.06 -49.70
N ASN A 830 18.39 41.95 -50.36
CA ASN A 830 17.85 41.68 -51.68
C ASN A 830 17.27 40.27 -51.82
N ASN A 831 16.04 40.15 -52.33
CA ASN A 831 15.43 38.84 -52.62
C ASN A 831 15.41 37.88 -51.43
N ASN A 832 15.31 38.35 -50.18
CA ASN A 832 15.28 37.46 -49.01
C ASN A 832 13.86 37.08 -48.59
N ILE A 833 13.70 35.91 -47.97
CA ILE A 833 12.49 35.54 -47.23
C ILE A 833 12.76 35.70 -45.72
N PHE A 834 11.93 36.49 -45.04
CA PHE A 834 11.92 36.62 -43.59
C PHE A 834 10.58 36.12 -43.04
N ASN A 835 10.60 34.94 -42.42
CA ASN A 835 9.40 34.24 -41.96
C ASN A 835 9.40 33.99 -40.45
N ALA A 836 8.28 34.23 -39.77
CA ALA A 836 8.06 33.82 -38.37
C ALA A 836 9.12 34.32 -37.35
N ASN A 837 9.88 35.36 -37.67
CA ASN A 837 10.89 35.93 -36.77
C ASN A 837 10.25 36.86 -35.72
N VAL A 838 10.94 37.15 -34.62
CA VAL A 838 10.48 38.28 -33.79
C VAL A 838 10.79 39.58 -34.55
N TYR A 839 12.01 39.71 -35.05
CA TYR A 839 12.45 40.80 -35.89
C TYR A 839 13.08 40.27 -37.19
N ALA A 840 12.68 40.77 -38.36
CA ALA A 840 13.42 40.44 -39.59
C ALA A 840 14.76 41.18 -39.62
N VAL A 841 14.76 42.48 -39.35
CA VAL A 841 16.00 43.26 -39.23
C VAL A 841 15.96 44.13 -37.99
N THR A 842 16.99 43.99 -37.15
CA THR A 842 17.19 44.81 -35.95
C THR A 842 18.41 45.68 -36.12
N ALA A 843 18.25 47.00 -35.97
CA ALA A 843 19.34 47.93 -35.74
C ALA A 843 19.34 48.41 -34.28
N GLY A 844 20.44 48.19 -33.57
CA GLY A 844 20.63 48.59 -32.18
C GLY A 844 21.80 49.56 -32.05
N TRP A 845 21.54 50.78 -31.58
CA TRP A 845 22.57 51.79 -31.33
C TRP A 845 22.79 51.91 -29.83
N THR A 846 23.98 51.58 -29.33
CA THR A 846 24.27 51.59 -27.88
C THR A 846 24.49 53.01 -27.33
N VAL A 847 24.87 53.97 -28.18
CA VAL A 847 25.17 55.36 -27.74
C VAL A 847 24.72 56.43 -28.76
N GLN A 848 24.97 56.25 -30.06
CA GLN A 848 24.63 57.23 -31.12
C GLN A 848 24.50 56.54 -32.51
N GLU A 849 23.65 57.04 -33.40
CA GLU A 849 23.59 56.56 -34.80
C GLU A 849 24.95 56.74 -35.51
N PRO A 850 25.36 55.81 -36.39
CA PRO A 850 26.60 55.93 -37.16
C PRO A 850 26.59 57.16 -38.07
N LYS A 851 27.77 57.72 -38.39
CA LYS A 851 27.90 58.94 -39.22
C LYS A 851 27.38 58.73 -40.65
N GLN A 852 27.52 57.51 -41.17
CA GLN A 852 27.04 57.11 -42.48
C GLN A 852 26.39 55.72 -42.36
N PHE A 853 25.06 55.69 -42.39
CA PHE A 853 24.30 54.45 -42.52
C PHE A 853 23.71 54.41 -43.92
N VAL A 854 24.05 53.39 -44.70
CA VAL A 854 23.47 53.14 -46.01
C VAL A 854 22.68 51.85 -45.94
N LEU A 855 21.37 51.93 -46.10
CA LEU A 855 20.49 50.77 -46.14
C LEU A 855 19.80 50.73 -47.50
N GLU A 856 20.05 49.67 -48.25
CA GLU A 856 19.36 49.35 -49.50
C GLU A 856 18.51 48.10 -49.27
N VAL A 857 17.20 48.22 -49.45
CA VAL A 857 16.26 47.10 -49.26
C VAL A 857 15.44 46.95 -50.52
N LYS A 858 15.52 45.80 -51.18
CA LYS A 858 14.83 45.51 -52.44
C LYS A 858 14.25 44.11 -52.47
N ASN A 859 12.96 44.00 -52.80
CA ASN A 859 12.29 42.77 -53.19
C ASN A 859 12.38 41.64 -52.15
N ASN A 860 12.21 41.94 -50.87
CA ASN A 860 12.17 40.92 -49.82
C ASN A 860 10.72 40.53 -49.50
N LEU A 861 10.52 39.28 -49.10
CA LEU A 861 9.24 38.73 -48.69
C LEU A 861 9.21 38.61 -47.16
N TYR A 862 8.18 39.18 -46.54
CA TYR A 862 7.95 39.18 -45.11
C TYR A 862 6.65 38.46 -44.75
N TRP A 863 6.72 37.53 -43.81
CA TRP A 863 5.53 36.84 -43.30
C TRP A 863 5.63 36.46 -41.83
N SER A 864 4.53 36.62 -41.11
CA SER A 864 4.38 36.21 -39.71
C SER A 864 5.50 36.68 -38.75
N ASN A 865 6.23 37.74 -39.10
CA ASN A 865 7.17 38.36 -38.18
C ASN A 865 6.40 39.17 -37.13
N TYR A 866 6.88 39.25 -35.89
CA TYR A 866 6.27 40.15 -34.90
C TYR A 866 6.45 41.61 -35.33
N GLN A 867 7.65 41.98 -35.77
CA GLN A 867 7.94 43.24 -36.47
C GLN A 867 8.97 42.99 -37.57
N ASP A 868 8.76 43.53 -38.77
CA ASP A 868 9.76 43.40 -39.85
C ASP A 868 11.04 44.17 -39.51
N TYR A 869 10.92 45.37 -38.92
CA TYR A 869 12.07 46.22 -38.61
C TYR A 869 12.01 46.75 -37.18
N ARG A 870 13.16 46.77 -36.51
CA ARG A 870 13.35 47.44 -35.22
C ARG A 870 14.54 48.40 -35.30
N GLY A 871 14.32 49.67 -34.93
CA GLY A 871 15.38 50.68 -34.88
C GLY A 871 15.79 51.30 -36.23
N LEU A 872 15.02 51.08 -37.30
CA LEU A 872 15.35 51.51 -38.67
C LEU A 872 14.38 52.53 -39.29
N ALA A 873 13.39 53.04 -38.54
CA ALA A 873 12.29 53.82 -39.10
C ALA A 873 12.70 55.08 -39.89
N ALA A 874 13.83 55.72 -39.54
CA ALA A 874 14.31 56.94 -40.21
C ALA A 874 15.05 56.68 -41.53
N HIS A 875 15.50 55.44 -41.77
CA HIS A 875 16.39 55.06 -42.89
C HIS A 875 15.72 54.10 -43.88
N LEU A 876 14.47 53.70 -43.62
CA LEU A 876 13.80 52.64 -44.37
C LEU A 876 13.09 53.19 -45.63
N GLN A 877 13.62 52.82 -46.80
CA GLN A 877 12.90 52.86 -48.08
C GLN A 877 13.09 51.52 -48.78
N GLU A 878 12.09 50.65 -48.72
CA GLU A 878 12.11 49.38 -49.45
C GLU A 878 11.41 49.50 -50.80
N VAL A 879 12.09 49.03 -51.85
CA VAL A 879 11.53 48.91 -53.21
C VAL A 879 11.00 47.49 -53.40
N ALA A 880 9.77 47.35 -53.91
CA ALA A 880 9.13 46.06 -54.19
C ALA A 880 8.98 45.12 -52.97
N LYS A 881 8.67 45.67 -51.78
CA LYS A 881 8.35 44.87 -50.59
C LYS A 881 7.21 43.89 -50.88
N MET A 882 7.38 42.63 -50.52
CA MET A 882 6.33 41.60 -50.58
C MET A 882 5.89 41.19 -49.17
N SER A 883 4.58 41.12 -48.95
CA SER A 883 3.99 40.68 -47.67
C SER A 883 2.95 39.60 -47.96
N ALA A 884 3.41 38.36 -48.02
CA ALA A 884 2.62 37.19 -48.37
C ALA A 884 3.20 35.95 -47.69
N ASP A 885 2.38 34.93 -47.46
CA ASP A 885 2.87 33.64 -46.96
C ASP A 885 3.81 32.99 -47.98
N PRO A 886 5.08 32.70 -47.62
CA PRO A 886 6.01 32.02 -48.51
C PRO A 886 5.70 30.54 -48.68
N LEU A 887 4.75 29.97 -47.94
CA LEU A 887 4.35 28.56 -47.96
C LEU A 887 5.55 27.61 -47.82
N LEU A 888 6.41 27.89 -46.84
CA LEU A 888 7.60 27.09 -46.57
C LEU A 888 7.25 25.73 -45.93
N ASN A 889 7.90 24.67 -46.42
CA ASN A 889 7.96 23.37 -45.74
C ASN A 889 8.87 23.43 -44.51
N THR A 890 8.83 22.39 -43.68
CA THR A 890 9.65 22.32 -42.46
C THR A 890 11.16 22.32 -42.72
N ASP A 891 11.57 21.89 -43.92
CA ASP A 891 12.96 21.92 -44.39
C ASP A 891 13.35 23.25 -45.05
N GLY A 892 12.43 24.22 -45.13
CA GLY A 892 12.65 25.54 -45.72
C GLY A 892 12.46 25.62 -47.24
N THR A 893 11.97 24.55 -47.88
CA THR A 893 11.62 24.55 -49.31
C THR A 893 10.26 25.20 -49.59
N LEU A 894 10.03 25.67 -50.82
CA LEU A 894 8.78 26.33 -51.24
C LEU A 894 7.72 25.30 -51.69
N ASN A 895 6.44 25.62 -51.46
CA ASN A 895 5.31 24.90 -52.07
C ASN A 895 4.78 25.60 -53.32
N SER A 896 4.13 24.85 -54.21
CA SER A 896 3.68 25.25 -55.56
C SER A 896 2.69 26.43 -55.65
N GLY A 897 2.23 26.97 -54.52
CA GLY A 897 1.40 28.19 -54.46
C GLY A 897 2.12 29.44 -53.97
N SER A 898 3.43 29.35 -53.69
CA SER A 898 4.16 30.41 -53.03
C SER A 898 4.30 31.65 -53.91
N LYS A 899 4.13 32.84 -53.31
CA LYS A 899 4.38 34.11 -53.99
C LYS A 899 5.87 34.43 -54.18
N ALA A 900 6.76 33.63 -53.57
CA ALA A 900 8.19 33.73 -53.80
C ALA A 900 8.60 33.19 -55.18
N ILE A 901 7.79 32.29 -55.77
CA ILE A 901 8.08 31.62 -57.03
C ILE A 901 8.12 32.64 -58.18
N ASP A 902 9.19 32.60 -58.98
CA ASP A 902 9.48 33.51 -60.09
C ASP A 902 9.45 35.00 -59.68
N GLY A 903 9.66 35.28 -58.39
CA GLY A 903 9.46 36.60 -57.79
C GLY A 903 10.72 37.44 -57.64
N ALA A 904 11.91 36.87 -57.82
CA ALA A 904 13.18 37.55 -57.59
C ALA A 904 13.66 38.32 -58.82
N TYR A 905 14.37 39.41 -58.57
CA TYR A 905 15.13 40.08 -59.62
C TYR A 905 16.49 39.41 -59.82
N ASP A 906 17.02 39.46 -61.04
CA ASP A 906 18.26 38.80 -61.38
C ASP A 906 19.48 39.45 -60.69
N LEU A 907 20.16 38.65 -59.87
CA LEU A 907 21.42 38.96 -59.21
C LEU A 907 22.60 38.12 -59.73
N GLY A 908 22.39 37.32 -60.77
CA GLY A 908 23.44 36.51 -61.42
C GLY A 908 23.78 35.20 -60.70
N LEU A 909 22.89 34.68 -59.84
CA LEU A 909 23.09 33.40 -59.16
C LEU A 909 22.59 32.24 -60.01
N ALA A 910 23.49 31.32 -60.38
CA ALA A 910 23.19 30.19 -61.27
C ALA A 910 22.62 28.93 -60.57
N MET A 911 22.76 28.85 -59.25
CA MET A 911 22.32 27.69 -58.45
C MET A 911 21.72 28.12 -57.11
N ASP A 912 20.74 27.39 -56.61
CA ASP A 912 20.13 27.59 -55.28
C ASP A 912 20.98 26.93 -54.16
N VAL A 913 20.49 26.97 -52.91
CA VAL A 913 21.15 26.35 -51.74
C VAL A 913 21.22 24.81 -51.80
N ASN A 914 20.38 24.17 -52.62
CA ASN A 914 20.35 22.72 -52.83
C ASN A 914 21.21 22.29 -54.03
N GLY A 915 21.79 23.23 -54.77
CA GLY A 915 22.52 22.97 -56.01
C GLY A 915 21.61 22.80 -57.24
N ALA A 916 20.32 23.11 -57.12
CA ALA A 916 19.40 23.15 -58.24
C ALA A 916 19.70 24.36 -59.14
N VAL A 917 19.44 24.22 -60.45
CA VAL A 917 19.62 25.31 -61.42
C VAL A 917 18.63 26.43 -61.13
N ARG A 918 19.08 27.67 -61.28
CA ARG A 918 18.29 28.91 -61.13
C ARG A 918 18.62 29.86 -62.29
N PRO A 919 17.63 30.50 -62.95
CA PRO A 919 16.20 30.41 -62.71
C PRO A 919 15.52 29.20 -63.39
N VAL A 920 14.39 28.74 -62.84
CA VAL A 920 13.44 27.78 -63.46
C VAL A 920 12.06 28.43 -63.50
N ASP A 921 11.28 28.21 -64.57
CA ASP A 921 9.87 28.62 -64.64
C ASP A 921 9.03 27.77 -63.67
N GLY A 922 8.99 28.22 -62.41
CA GLY A 922 8.44 27.46 -61.28
C GLY A 922 6.92 27.45 -61.26
N ASN A 923 6.28 28.51 -61.77
CA ASN A 923 4.82 28.65 -61.79
C ASN A 923 4.18 28.15 -63.11
N GLY A 924 4.98 27.89 -64.14
CA GLY A 924 4.55 27.36 -65.44
C GLY A 924 3.87 28.39 -66.36
N ASP A 925 4.14 29.68 -66.19
CA ASP A 925 3.57 30.77 -67.01
C ASP A 925 4.38 31.07 -68.28
N GLY A 926 5.53 30.38 -68.47
CA GLY A 926 6.43 30.54 -69.60
C GLY A 926 7.56 31.55 -69.36
N VAL A 927 7.67 32.14 -68.17
CA VAL A 927 8.71 33.11 -67.79
C VAL A 927 9.52 32.58 -66.61
N ALA A 928 10.76 32.15 -66.88
CA ALA A 928 11.68 31.77 -65.80
C ALA A 928 12.27 33.02 -65.13
N ALA A 929 12.02 33.18 -63.84
CA ALA A 929 12.72 34.11 -62.97
C ALA A 929 13.20 33.37 -61.71
N ALA A 930 14.19 33.92 -61.02
CA ALA A 930 14.66 33.27 -59.80
C ALA A 930 13.59 33.39 -58.71
N ASP A 931 13.60 32.47 -57.75
CA ASP A 931 12.74 32.59 -56.58
C ASP A 931 13.32 33.53 -55.53
N ILE A 932 12.44 34.24 -54.81
CA ILE A 932 12.82 34.98 -53.60
C ILE A 932 13.26 33.95 -52.54
N GLY A 933 14.40 34.18 -51.90
CA GLY A 933 14.98 33.29 -50.89
C GLY A 933 15.99 32.28 -51.45
N ALA A 934 16.36 31.33 -50.60
CA ALA A 934 17.52 30.46 -50.80
C ALA A 934 17.25 29.22 -51.67
N VAL A 935 15.99 28.86 -51.85
CA VAL A 935 15.57 27.64 -52.56
C VAL A 935 14.88 28.03 -53.86
N GLU A 936 15.20 27.34 -54.94
CA GLU A 936 14.46 27.40 -56.20
C GLU A 936 13.42 26.28 -56.22
N PHE A 937 12.14 26.64 -56.36
CA PHE A 937 11.04 25.71 -56.52
C PHE A 937 11.23 24.90 -57.81
N GLN A 938 11.06 23.60 -57.70
CA GLN A 938 11.11 22.68 -58.84
C GLN A 938 9.68 22.13 -59.07
N PRO A 939 9.07 22.38 -60.25
CA PRO A 939 7.69 22.00 -60.57
C PRO A 939 7.33 20.51 -60.48
#